data_AF-A0A5D2D6U2-F1
#
_entry.id   AF-A0A5D2D6U2-F1
#
_cell.length_a   1.000
_cell.length_b   1.000
_cell.length_c   1.000
_cell.angle_alpha   90.00
_cell.angle_beta   90.00
_cell.angle_gamma   90.00
#
_symmetry.space_group_name_H-M   'P 1'
#
loop_
_entity.id
_entity.type
_entity.pdbx_description
1 polymer ?
#
loop_
_entity_poly.entity_id
_entity_poly.type
_entity_poly.pdbx_seq_one_letter_code
_entity_poly.pdbx_strand_id
1 'polypeptide(L)'
;MGTQIPFHPGSKIIITSRNRCLLNAHFISQMFDLEASTSCGGLSKLFEVRELASSESLQLFNWYAFGLNSVPKSSMAYARSLVKHCGGLPLALQVLGSSLSSKSVSSWKSALEKLEEIPDSKIQEILRISYDSLEDDHDKNLFLDIVCLFIGKDRDYTTTILDGCDFYTTIGIENLLTMHQMIRDMGREIIRQESSDIGKRSRLWHKNAFDVIREKIGSRTVKCLTLDLKGLLEDKAKRTNTTLHFPKHSKSQFLMSNDVDMETQAFAKMKRLKLLQLDYCLPNLKILNLNHSHSLLKTPSFSGLPSLEKLMLKDCINLVEVDQSIGELKLLTFLNLKDCTSLRHLPRTIGSLISLEELILSGCSRLDDVPRELHNMESLKVLNLDETAIYQSRLGLHWLLLKRSKGLGFSWASLPSSLVKLSLESCKLSNDVMPNDLCNLASLKSLNLSRNPIHYLPESLKNLTKLEELLLTSCTELQMIPKLPVLLNVSECKFIFGDNSPFRGSGINNVPCFFSSTRCVIFGCEKLTEVEDLFKLEPIENFEAEEIRRLFNVDSINGNRLQLYSYLTDSIMLATPQVLQERGITSTFVVGSEIPIGFKHRTNEHRISFVLPTPAHPDEKIHRFSLCIVFSLASDQMSEFLPCVHIFNETKTIMLRYRSSFIGIPQTNDKTMLWLIHWPVTDFQFEGGDLVSCMVVPIHLSIRKFGVTYESEHNIGYEYGFSHLSTGDEVSTRHIKMDQTKHLLSLESYGNAKVQFCSYIEESKMVASPQWLLLWPSSWQD
;
A
#
# COMPACT_ATOMS: atom_id res chain seq x y z
N MET A 1 8.56 40.47 -49.45
CA MET A 1 8.14 40.55 -50.86
C MET A 1 9.07 39.67 -51.68
N GLY A 2 8.65 38.47 -52.05
CA GLY A 2 9.39 37.62 -52.99
C GLY A 2 8.86 37.88 -54.39
N THR A 3 9.73 38.24 -55.33
CA THR A 3 9.41 38.28 -56.76
C THR A 3 8.88 36.91 -57.18
N GLN A 4 7.59 36.81 -57.51
CA GLN A 4 7.04 35.64 -58.18
C GLN A 4 7.75 35.52 -59.53
N ILE A 5 8.62 34.51 -59.67
CA ILE A 5 9.17 34.13 -60.97
C ILE A 5 8.07 33.34 -61.67
N PRO A 6 7.46 33.83 -62.75
CA PRO A 6 6.43 33.08 -63.46
C PRO A 6 7.10 31.89 -64.16
N PHE A 7 6.71 30.67 -63.78
CA PHE A 7 7.15 29.47 -64.48
C PHE A 7 6.46 29.41 -65.85
N HIS A 8 7.24 29.29 -66.92
CA HIS A 8 6.69 29.11 -68.27
C HIS A 8 6.17 27.68 -68.47
N PRO A 9 5.16 27.47 -69.34
CA PRO A 9 4.68 26.13 -69.68
C PRO A 9 5.83 25.20 -70.11
N GLY A 10 5.94 24.03 -69.47
CA GLY A 10 7.04 23.07 -69.70
C GLY A 10 8.21 23.14 -68.70
N SER A 11 8.18 24.10 -67.77
CA SER A 11 9.16 24.18 -66.67
C SER A 11 9.10 22.94 -65.77
N LYS A 12 10.26 22.42 -65.37
CA LYS A 12 10.39 21.31 -64.42
C LYS A 12 10.99 21.81 -63.11
N ILE A 13 10.30 21.55 -62.01
CA ILE A 13 10.79 21.86 -60.67
C ILE A 13 11.31 20.57 -60.06
N ILE A 14 12.59 20.56 -59.65
CA ILE A 14 13.19 19.45 -58.92
C ILE A 14 13.30 19.87 -57.45
N ILE A 15 12.55 19.18 -56.60
CA ILE A 15 12.57 19.38 -55.15
C ILE A 15 13.31 18.20 -54.55
N THR A 16 14.42 18.47 -53.88
CA THR A 16 15.18 17.47 -53.14
C THR A 16 14.95 17.66 -51.65
N SER A 17 14.50 16.61 -50.96
CA SER A 17 14.28 16.64 -49.51
C SER A 17 14.72 15.32 -48.90
N ARG A 18 15.18 15.38 -47.63
CA ARG A 18 15.43 14.18 -46.79
C ARG A 18 14.15 13.69 -46.11
N ASN A 19 13.10 14.52 -46.04
CA ASN A 19 11.82 14.19 -45.42
C ASN A 19 10.79 13.88 -46.51
N ARG A 20 10.35 12.62 -46.58
CA ARG A 20 9.37 12.12 -47.55
C ARG A 20 7.99 12.76 -47.38
N CYS A 21 7.60 13.16 -46.17
CA CYS A 21 6.29 13.78 -45.91
C CYS A 21 6.16 15.13 -46.62
N LEU A 22 7.26 15.87 -46.75
CA LEU A 22 7.32 17.14 -47.50
C LEU A 22 7.20 16.94 -49.02
N LEU A 23 7.33 15.70 -49.50
CA LEU A 23 7.23 15.34 -50.92
C LEU A 23 5.90 14.63 -51.26
N ASN A 24 4.95 14.59 -50.33
CA ASN A 24 3.61 14.09 -50.61
C ASN A 24 2.89 15.02 -51.60
N ALA A 25 2.22 14.43 -52.59
CA ALA A 25 1.42 15.13 -53.59
C ALA A 25 0.45 16.15 -52.97
N HIS A 26 -0.11 15.85 -51.80
CA HIS A 26 -1.00 16.78 -51.09
C HIS A 26 -0.27 18.06 -50.63
N PHE A 27 0.90 17.91 -50.01
CA PHE A 27 1.71 19.05 -49.53
C PHE A 27 2.25 19.89 -50.70
N ILE A 28 2.70 19.23 -51.77
CA ILE A 28 3.16 19.91 -53.00
C ILE A 28 2.01 20.70 -53.64
N SER A 29 0.79 20.13 -53.68
CA SER A 29 -0.36 20.80 -54.27
C SER A 29 -0.76 22.06 -53.49
N GLN A 30 -0.66 22.03 -52.15
CA GLN A 30 -0.85 23.21 -51.31
C GLN A 30 0.27 24.25 -51.47
N MET A 31 1.53 23.82 -51.53
CA MET A 31 2.67 24.73 -51.61
C MET A 31 2.70 25.56 -52.91
N PHE A 32 2.08 25.06 -53.99
CA PHE A 32 2.03 25.73 -55.29
C PHE A 32 0.63 26.20 -55.69
N ASP A 33 -0.36 26.20 -54.78
CA ASP A 33 -1.75 26.59 -55.05
C ASP A 33 -2.32 25.97 -56.33
N LEU A 34 -2.09 24.67 -56.52
CA LEU A 34 -2.61 23.95 -57.69
C LEU A 34 -4.09 23.64 -57.43
N GLU A 35 -5.00 24.48 -57.94
CA GLU A 35 -6.45 24.28 -57.82
C GLU A 35 -6.85 22.86 -58.26
N ALA A 36 -7.77 22.26 -57.50
CA ALA A 36 -8.22 20.88 -57.62
C ALA A 36 -9.08 20.60 -58.88
N SER A 37 -8.66 21.06 -60.06
CA SER A 37 -9.25 20.66 -61.33
C SER A 37 -8.59 19.37 -61.81
N THR A 38 -9.30 18.26 -61.56
CA THR A 38 -9.29 17.00 -62.34
C THR A 38 -7.92 16.37 -62.67
N SER A 39 -7.67 15.21 -62.05
CA SER A 39 -6.64 14.22 -62.40
C SER A 39 -5.16 14.58 -62.09
N CYS A 40 -4.87 15.03 -60.87
CA CYS A 40 -3.49 15.17 -60.35
C CYS A 40 -2.75 13.83 -60.12
N GLY A 41 -3.01 12.79 -60.91
CA GLY A 41 -2.31 11.50 -60.85
C GLY A 41 -0.96 11.48 -61.58
N GLY A 42 -0.49 12.61 -62.14
CA GLY A 42 0.66 12.59 -63.07
C GLY A 42 1.65 13.76 -63.02
N LEU A 43 1.47 14.79 -62.18
CA LEU A 43 2.33 15.99 -62.20
C LEU A 43 3.58 15.90 -61.30
N SER A 44 3.55 15.10 -60.22
CA SER A 44 4.71 14.91 -59.35
C SER A 44 5.22 13.47 -59.44
N LYS A 45 6.45 13.29 -59.92
CA LYS A 45 7.12 11.99 -59.92
C LYS A 45 8.09 11.92 -58.74
N LEU A 46 7.73 11.13 -57.72
CA LEU A 46 8.64 10.86 -56.61
C LEU A 46 9.76 9.93 -57.10
N PHE A 47 10.99 10.37 -57.00
CA PHE A 47 12.17 9.55 -57.28
C PHE A 47 12.97 9.36 -56.00
N GLU A 48 12.99 8.13 -55.51
CA GLU A 48 13.81 7.75 -54.37
C GLU A 48 15.20 7.36 -54.88
N VAL A 49 16.21 8.13 -54.48
CA VAL A 49 17.61 7.80 -54.78
C VAL A 49 18.01 6.61 -53.92
N ARG A 50 18.22 5.46 -54.56
CA ARG A 50 18.61 4.23 -53.88
C ARG A 50 20.12 4.20 -53.59
N GLU A 51 20.50 3.39 -52.61
CA GLU A 51 21.89 3.04 -52.32
C GLU A 51 22.55 2.39 -53.55
N LEU A 52 23.86 2.59 -53.69
CA LEU A 52 24.64 1.99 -54.78
C LEU A 52 24.69 0.47 -54.62
N ALA A 53 24.61 -0.27 -55.73
CA ALA A 53 24.82 -1.71 -55.70
C ALA A 53 26.26 -2.04 -55.23
N SER A 54 26.47 -3.24 -54.69
CA SER A 54 27.78 -3.66 -54.18
C SER A 54 28.93 -3.52 -55.20
N SER A 55 28.65 -3.74 -56.48
CA SER A 55 29.62 -3.57 -57.57
C SER A 55 29.96 -2.11 -57.83
N GLU A 56 28.95 -1.24 -57.88
CA GLU A 56 29.10 0.21 -58.10
C GLU A 56 29.79 0.87 -56.91
N SER A 57 29.44 0.43 -55.70
CA SER A 57 30.05 0.88 -54.46
C SER A 57 31.54 0.55 -54.40
N LEU A 58 31.92 -0.66 -54.83
CA LEU A 58 33.31 -1.09 -54.91
C LEU A 58 34.07 -0.31 -55.97
N GLN A 59 33.46 -0.04 -57.13
CA GLN A 59 34.05 0.80 -58.18
C GLN A 59 34.31 2.22 -57.67
N LEU A 60 33.31 2.85 -57.05
CA LEU A 60 33.42 4.20 -56.52
C LEU A 60 34.48 4.28 -55.43
N PHE A 61 34.47 3.37 -54.46
CA PHE A 61 35.49 3.33 -53.41
C PHE A 61 36.90 3.18 -53.98
N ASN A 62 37.10 2.25 -54.93
CA ASN A 62 38.40 2.01 -55.54
C ASN A 62 38.90 3.22 -56.33
N TRP A 63 37.99 3.95 -57.00
CA TRP A 63 38.35 5.17 -57.70
C TRP A 63 38.94 6.21 -56.74
N TYR A 64 38.34 6.41 -55.57
CA TYR A 64 38.87 7.36 -54.60
C TYR A 64 40.10 6.84 -53.83
N ALA A 65 40.25 5.53 -53.66
CA ALA A 65 41.39 4.94 -52.97
C ALA A 65 42.64 4.77 -53.84
N PHE A 66 42.48 4.43 -55.12
CA PHE A 66 43.57 4.06 -56.03
C PHE A 66 43.64 4.90 -57.31
N GLY A 67 42.62 5.73 -57.60
CA GLY A 67 42.51 6.44 -58.86
C GLY A 67 42.18 5.49 -60.03
N LEU A 68 42.89 5.64 -61.15
CA LEU A 68 42.81 4.76 -62.32
C LEU A 68 43.73 3.52 -62.22
N ASN A 69 44.40 3.32 -61.09
CA ASN A 69 45.36 2.23 -60.92
C ASN A 69 44.69 0.88 -60.64
N SER A 70 45.34 -0.22 -61.02
CA SER A 70 44.84 -1.57 -60.75
C SER A 70 44.84 -1.87 -59.26
N VAL A 71 43.73 -2.42 -58.76
CA VAL A 71 43.58 -2.70 -57.32
C VAL A 71 44.48 -3.89 -56.93
N PRO A 72 45.39 -3.73 -55.95
CA PRO A 72 46.22 -4.84 -55.49
C PRO A 72 45.35 -5.96 -54.91
N LYS A 73 45.58 -7.22 -55.33
CA LYS A 73 44.81 -8.40 -54.85
C LYS A 73 44.80 -8.52 -53.32
N SER A 74 45.88 -8.11 -52.66
CA SER A 74 46.02 -8.10 -51.19
C SER A 74 45.09 -7.10 -50.47
N SER A 75 44.65 -6.04 -51.16
CA SER A 75 43.77 -5.00 -50.59
C SER A 75 42.28 -5.23 -50.88
N MET A 76 41.96 -6.09 -51.86
CA MET A 76 40.59 -6.34 -52.32
C MET A 76 39.67 -6.90 -51.23
N ALA A 77 40.19 -7.76 -50.33
CA ALA A 77 39.39 -8.30 -49.23
C ALA A 77 38.96 -7.19 -48.25
N TYR A 78 39.88 -6.30 -47.88
CA TYR A 78 39.61 -5.16 -46.99
C TYR A 78 38.71 -4.12 -47.66
N ALA A 79 38.93 -3.84 -48.95
CA ALA A 79 38.07 -2.95 -49.73
C ALA A 79 36.61 -3.44 -49.75
N ARG A 80 36.38 -4.75 -49.95
CA ARG A 80 35.03 -5.34 -49.90
C ARG A 80 34.39 -5.19 -48.50
N SER A 81 35.15 -5.39 -47.43
CA SER A 81 34.65 -5.20 -46.05
C SER A 81 34.31 -3.74 -45.75
N LEU A 82 35.15 -2.79 -46.15
CA LEU A 82 34.91 -1.35 -46.00
C LEU A 82 33.70 -0.88 -46.81
N VAL A 83 33.58 -1.32 -48.06
CA VAL A 83 32.44 -1.03 -48.92
C VAL A 83 31.15 -1.59 -48.33
N LYS A 84 31.20 -2.81 -47.77
CA LYS A 84 30.06 -3.41 -47.06
C LYS A 84 29.67 -2.58 -45.84
N HIS A 85 30.63 -2.06 -45.08
CA HIS A 85 30.37 -1.19 -43.93
C HIS A 85 29.70 0.14 -44.33
N CYS A 86 30.02 0.67 -45.51
CA CYS A 86 29.41 1.91 -46.04
C CYS A 86 27.95 1.76 -46.50
N GLY A 87 27.46 0.52 -46.67
CA GLY A 87 26.08 0.24 -47.09
C GLY A 87 25.67 0.93 -48.40
N GLY A 88 26.61 1.12 -49.33
CA GLY A 88 26.32 1.74 -50.63
C GLY A 88 26.08 3.25 -50.61
N LEU A 89 26.37 3.94 -49.50
CA LEU A 89 26.31 5.40 -49.44
C LEU A 89 27.48 6.05 -50.20
N PRO A 90 27.23 6.79 -51.30
CA PRO A 90 28.30 7.33 -52.16
C PRO A 90 29.32 8.19 -51.40
N LEU A 91 28.83 9.09 -50.54
CA LEU A 91 29.69 10.01 -49.80
C LEU A 91 30.59 9.31 -48.77
N ALA A 92 30.09 8.25 -48.13
CA ALA A 92 30.89 7.44 -47.21
C ALA A 92 32.04 6.73 -47.94
N LEU A 93 31.73 6.16 -49.11
CA LEU A 93 32.69 5.49 -49.97
C LEU A 93 33.78 6.46 -50.45
N GLN A 94 33.40 7.68 -50.81
CA GLN A 94 34.33 8.74 -51.23
C GLN A 94 35.28 9.16 -50.10
N VAL A 95 34.73 9.44 -48.91
CA VAL A 95 35.51 9.90 -47.76
C VAL A 95 36.50 8.82 -47.31
N LEU A 96 36.02 7.58 -47.18
CA LEU A 96 36.89 6.46 -46.76
C LEU A 96 37.90 6.08 -47.83
N GLY A 97 37.51 6.04 -49.10
CA GLY A 97 38.43 5.82 -50.21
C GLY A 97 39.55 6.85 -50.22
N SER A 98 39.20 8.13 -50.13
CA SER A 98 40.17 9.24 -50.11
C SER A 98 41.08 9.20 -48.88
N SER A 99 40.54 8.90 -47.69
CA SER A 99 41.30 8.82 -46.43
C SER A 99 42.30 7.66 -46.40
N LEU A 100 42.02 6.60 -47.16
CA LEU A 100 42.87 5.41 -47.28
C LEU A 100 43.78 5.43 -48.50
N SER A 101 43.60 6.41 -49.39
CA SER A 101 44.49 6.63 -50.53
C SER A 101 45.93 6.76 -50.05
N SER A 102 46.86 6.14 -50.79
CA SER A 102 48.31 6.09 -50.48
C SER A 102 48.74 5.39 -49.17
N LYS A 103 47.82 4.79 -48.40
CA LYS A 103 48.16 4.05 -47.16
C LYS A 103 48.49 2.57 -47.41
N SER A 104 49.25 1.96 -46.50
CA SER A 104 49.63 0.53 -46.57
C SER A 104 48.46 -0.41 -46.25
N VAL A 105 48.53 -1.67 -46.69
CA VAL A 105 47.53 -2.70 -46.37
C VAL A 105 47.35 -2.91 -44.85
N SER A 106 48.43 -2.78 -44.07
CA SER A 106 48.36 -2.83 -42.60
C SER A 106 47.57 -1.65 -42.01
N SER A 107 47.70 -0.46 -42.61
CA SER A 107 46.93 0.74 -42.23
C SER A 107 45.45 0.60 -42.60
N TRP A 108 45.14 -0.10 -43.69
CA TRP A 108 43.76 -0.40 -44.10
C TRP A 108 43.08 -1.37 -43.14
N LYS A 109 43.81 -2.42 -42.72
CA LYS A 109 43.34 -3.35 -41.68
C LYS A 109 43.09 -2.61 -40.37
N SER A 110 44.04 -1.78 -39.92
CA SER A 110 43.90 -0.97 -38.71
C SER A 110 42.76 0.05 -38.81
N ALA A 111 42.55 0.66 -39.99
CA ALA A 111 41.43 1.57 -40.21
C ALA A 111 40.08 0.85 -40.19
N LEU A 112 39.99 -0.36 -40.73
CA LEU A 112 38.80 -1.20 -40.64
C LEU A 112 38.51 -1.57 -39.18
N GLU A 113 39.52 -2.05 -38.44
CA GLU A 113 39.41 -2.33 -37.00
C GLU A 113 39.01 -1.09 -36.19
N LYS A 114 39.53 0.09 -36.56
CA LYS A 114 39.16 1.36 -35.95
C LYS A 114 37.72 1.76 -36.27
N LEU A 115 37.25 1.58 -37.50
CA LEU A 115 35.88 1.92 -37.92
C LEU A 115 34.83 1.01 -37.29
N GLU A 116 35.18 -0.23 -36.96
CA GLU A 116 34.35 -1.13 -36.18
C GLU A 116 34.14 -0.63 -34.73
N GLU A 117 35.05 0.21 -34.20
CA GLU A 117 35.04 0.70 -32.83
C GLU A 117 34.69 2.20 -32.69
N ILE A 118 35.06 3.02 -33.68
CA ILE A 118 34.92 4.48 -33.74
C ILE A 118 34.67 4.90 -35.19
N PRO A 119 33.48 5.43 -35.52
CA PRO A 119 33.18 5.84 -36.89
C PRO A 119 33.95 7.11 -37.32
N ASP A 120 34.12 7.30 -38.64
CA ASP A 120 34.91 8.41 -39.21
C ASP A 120 34.27 9.78 -38.95
N SER A 121 35.05 10.71 -38.39
CA SER A 121 34.57 12.02 -37.94
C SER A 121 33.90 12.86 -39.02
N LYS A 122 34.35 12.79 -40.28
CA LYS A 122 33.76 13.60 -41.37
C LYS A 122 32.40 13.07 -41.79
N ILE A 123 32.27 11.75 -41.82
CA ILE A 123 31.00 11.08 -42.10
C ILE A 123 30.00 11.37 -40.96
N GLN A 124 30.50 11.31 -39.73
CA GLN A 124 29.73 11.60 -38.53
C GLN A 124 29.18 13.03 -38.53
N GLU A 125 30.00 14.03 -38.85
CA GLU A 125 29.58 15.43 -38.95
C GLU A 125 28.43 15.63 -39.96
N ILE A 126 28.48 14.93 -41.10
CA ILE A 126 27.47 15.06 -42.16
C ILE A 126 26.14 14.40 -41.76
N LEU A 127 26.20 13.22 -41.14
CA LEU A 127 25.00 12.52 -40.66
C LEU A 127 24.37 13.26 -39.48
N ARG A 128 25.19 13.87 -38.61
CA ARG A 128 24.78 14.56 -37.40
C ARG A 128 23.87 15.76 -37.66
N ILE A 129 23.99 16.41 -38.82
CA ILE A 129 23.11 17.51 -39.23
C ILE A 129 21.64 17.14 -39.11
N SER A 130 21.26 15.92 -39.50
CA SER A 130 19.86 15.46 -39.43
C SER A 130 19.40 15.21 -37.99
N TYR A 131 20.31 14.79 -37.12
CA TYR A 131 20.04 14.63 -35.68
C TYR A 131 19.90 15.98 -34.98
N ASP A 132 20.80 16.92 -35.27
CA ASP A 132 20.78 18.26 -34.67
C ASP A 132 19.52 19.04 -35.09
N SER A 133 18.96 18.76 -36.27
CA SER A 133 17.71 19.34 -36.79
C SER A 133 16.41 18.77 -36.21
N LEU A 134 16.46 17.75 -35.33
CA LEU A 134 15.28 17.26 -34.62
C LEU A 134 14.70 18.37 -33.72
N GLU A 135 13.37 18.45 -33.66
CA GLU A 135 12.64 19.61 -33.12
C GLU A 135 12.95 19.90 -31.66
N ASP A 136 13.07 18.85 -30.83
CA ASP A 136 13.34 19.00 -29.40
C ASP A 136 14.29 17.92 -28.83
N ASP A 137 14.63 18.09 -27.56
CA ASP A 137 15.46 17.14 -26.82
C ASP A 137 14.77 15.79 -26.61
N HIS A 138 13.44 15.73 -26.71
CA HIS A 138 12.68 14.50 -26.55
C HIS A 138 12.91 13.57 -27.74
N ASP A 139 12.73 14.06 -28.97
CA ASP A 139 12.99 13.33 -30.22
C ASP A 139 14.45 12.90 -30.32
N LYS A 140 15.37 13.78 -29.92
CA LYS A 140 16.81 13.48 -29.85
C LYS A 140 17.11 12.34 -28.87
N ASN A 141 16.48 12.32 -27.70
CA ASN A 141 16.65 11.23 -26.74
C ASN A 141 16.00 9.93 -27.21
N LEU A 142 14.84 10.00 -27.86
CA LEU A 142 14.15 8.85 -28.43
C LEU A 142 14.99 8.19 -29.52
N PHE A 143 15.56 8.99 -30.43
CA PHE A 143 16.51 8.49 -31.44
C PHE A 143 17.67 7.73 -30.79
N LEU A 144 18.29 8.32 -29.74
CA LEU A 144 19.39 7.69 -29.02
C LEU A 144 18.97 6.41 -28.27
N ASP A 145 17.73 6.31 -27.78
CA ASP A 145 17.20 5.09 -27.18
C ASP A 145 17.04 3.99 -28.25
N ILE A 146 16.51 4.34 -29.44
CA ILE A 146 16.31 3.42 -30.57
C ILE A 146 17.63 2.83 -31.06
N VAL A 147 18.67 3.65 -31.25
CA VAL A 147 19.99 3.17 -31.74
C VAL A 147 20.71 2.25 -30.75
N CYS A 148 20.26 2.18 -29.50
CA CYS A 148 20.84 1.34 -28.45
C CYS A 148 20.02 0.08 -28.14
N LEU A 149 18.70 0.18 -28.01
CA LEU A 149 17.85 -0.87 -27.44
C LEU A 149 17.21 -1.79 -28.50
N PHE A 150 16.80 -1.25 -29.63
CA PHE A 150 15.84 -1.92 -30.52
C PHE A 150 16.44 -2.46 -31.82
N ILE A 151 17.75 -2.66 -31.86
CA ILE A 151 18.44 -3.11 -33.08
C ILE A 151 17.98 -4.53 -33.43
N GLY A 152 17.42 -4.70 -34.63
CA GLY A 152 17.01 -5.99 -35.16
C GLY A 152 15.78 -6.59 -34.46
N LYS A 153 15.06 -5.79 -33.66
CA LYS A 153 13.85 -6.21 -32.97
C LYS A 153 12.62 -6.03 -33.85
N ASP A 154 11.59 -6.81 -33.53
CA ASP A 154 10.33 -6.79 -34.24
C ASP A 154 9.60 -5.43 -34.09
N ARG A 155 8.86 -5.05 -35.13
CA ARG A 155 8.14 -3.77 -35.22
C ARG A 155 7.11 -3.64 -34.10
N ASP A 156 6.31 -4.68 -33.87
CA ASP A 156 5.20 -4.63 -32.93
C ASP A 156 5.73 -4.59 -31.49
N TYR A 157 6.82 -5.31 -31.23
CA TYR A 157 7.54 -5.27 -29.95
C TYR A 157 8.09 -3.87 -29.64
N THR A 158 8.76 -3.24 -30.61
CA THR A 158 9.38 -1.91 -30.42
C THR A 158 8.33 -0.82 -30.23
N THR A 159 7.26 -0.85 -31.03
CA THR A 159 6.16 0.12 -30.95
C THR A 159 5.42 -0.02 -29.61
N THR A 160 5.19 -1.25 -29.13
CA THR A 160 4.54 -1.51 -27.83
C THR A 160 5.33 -0.92 -26.65
N ILE A 161 6.66 -1.07 -26.65
CA ILE A 161 7.51 -0.57 -25.56
C ILE A 161 7.59 0.95 -25.58
N LEU A 162 7.66 1.55 -26.77
CA LEU A 162 7.76 3.00 -26.90
C LEU A 162 6.41 3.69 -26.63
N ASP A 163 5.30 3.14 -27.09
CA ASP A 163 3.96 3.67 -26.77
C ASP A 163 3.64 3.53 -25.28
N GLY A 164 4.09 2.46 -24.61
CA GLY A 164 4.00 2.31 -23.16
C GLY A 164 4.85 3.30 -22.35
N CYS A 165 5.69 4.10 -23.01
CA CYS A 165 6.49 5.16 -22.42
C CYS A 165 6.03 6.58 -22.82
N ASP A 166 4.78 6.71 -23.32
CA ASP A 166 4.13 7.96 -23.79
C ASP A 166 4.85 8.65 -24.97
N PHE A 167 5.47 7.88 -25.87
CA PHE A 167 6.28 8.43 -26.98
C PHE A 167 5.51 8.75 -28.28
N TYR A 168 4.18 8.67 -28.32
CA TYR A 168 3.31 9.01 -29.48
C TYR A 168 3.92 8.63 -30.86
N THR A 169 4.33 7.38 -31.03
CA THR A 169 5.36 7.03 -32.02
C THR A 169 4.86 6.76 -33.44
N THR A 170 3.56 6.87 -33.67
CA THR A 170 2.87 6.33 -34.85
C THR A 170 3.25 7.02 -36.17
N ILE A 171 3.95 8.16 -36.14
CA ILE A 171 4.34 8.92 -37.35
C ILE A 171 5.87 8.93 -37.60
N GLY A 172 6.70 8.65 -36.59
CA GLY A 172 8.18 8.76 -36.69
C GLY A 172 8.94 7.44 -36.91
N ILE A 173 8.37 6.29 -36.52
CA ILE A 173 9.11 5.02 -36.41
C ILE A 173 9.27 4.25 -37.73
N GLU A 174 8.42 4.48 -38.74
CA GLU A 174 8.41 3.65 -39.96
C GLU A 174 9.77 3.62 -40.71
N ASN A 175 10.59 4.66 -40.56
CA ASN A 175 11.93 4.74 -41.18
C ASN A 175 13.10 4.43 -40.22
N LEU A 176 12.84 4.25 -38.91
CA LEU A 176 13.88 4.10 -37.87
C LEU A 176 14.18 2.64 -37.52
N LEU A 177 13.28 1.69 -37.82
CA LEU A 177 13.47 0.27 -37.49
C LEU A 177 14.40 -0.48 -38.47
N THR A 178 14.53 0.02 -39.70
CA THR A 178 15.51 -0.42 -40.71
C THR A 178 16.70 0.54 -40.79
N MET A 179 17.09 1.12 -39.66
CA MET A 179 18.11 2.17 -39.61
C MET A 179 19.43 1.72 -40.25
N HIS A 180 19.86 2.48 -41.25
CA HIS A 180 21.15 2.28 -41.92
C HIS A 180 22.29 2.27 -40.90
N GLN A 181 23.20 1.31 -41.03
CA GLN A 181 24.34 1.05 -40.13
C GLN A 181 25.07 2.34 -39.70
N MET A 182 25.30 3.26 -40.64
CA MET A 182 26.04 4.49 -40.37
C MET A 182 25.28 5.53 -39.54
N ILE A 183 23.95 5.60 -39.65
CA ILE A 183 23.10 6.47 -38.81
C ILE A 183 23.12 5.94 -37.37
N ARG A 184 23.11 4.62 -37.22
CA ARG A 184 23.23 3.97 -35.91
C ARG A 184 24.59 4.23 -35.27
N ASP A 185 25.67 4.07 -36.03
CA ASP A 185 27.02 4.31 -35.53
C ASP A 185 27.22 5.78 -35.13
N MET A 186 26.53 6.70 -35.81
CA MET A 186 26.46 8.09 -35.39
C MET A 186 25.74 8.30 -34.05
N GLY A 187 24.55 7.73 -33.87
CA GLY A 187 23.87 7.80 -32.58
C GLY A 187 24.71 7.23 -31.43
N ARG A 188 25.42 6.12 -31.67
CA ARG A 188 26.35 5.50 -30.69
C ARG A 188 27.56 6.38 -30.38
N GLU A 189 28.11 7.08 -31.37
CA GLU A 189 29.22 8.00 -31.18
C GLU A 189 28.80 9.23 -30.35
N ILE A 190 27.59 9.75 -30.56
CA ILE A 190 27.02 10.82 -29.73
C ILE A 190 27.00 10.39 -28.26
N ILE A 191 26.58 9.16 -27.97
CA ILE A 191 26.54 8.63 -26.60
C ILE A 191 27.96 8.41 -26.04
N ARG A 192 28.90 7.96 -26.88
CA ARG A 192 30.30 7.79 -26.49
C ARG A 192 30.94 9.13 -26.10
N GLN A 193 30.53 10.23 -26.72
CA GLN A 193 31.02 11.58 -26.44
C GLN A 193 30.46 12.18 -25.14
N GLU A 194 29.38 11.63 -24.57
CA GLU A 194 28.85 12.09 -23.27
C GLU A 194 29.87 11.94 -22.14
N SER A 195 30.66 10.87 -22.18
CA SER A 195 31.67 10.58 -21.16
C SER A 195 32.72 9.60 -21.67
N SER A 196 33.98 9.89 -21.36
CA SER A 196 35.09 8.96 -21.55
C SER A 196 34.95 7.71 -20.67
N ASP A 197 34.42 7.88 -19.46
CA ASP A 197 34.09 6.81 -18.51
C ASP A 197 32.78 6.12 -18.94
N ILE A 198 32.86 4.81 -19.23
CA ILE A 198 31.75 3.99 -19.72
C ILE A 198 30.62 3.96 -18.69
N GLY A 199 30.90 3.87 -17.39
CA GLY A 199 29.89 3.80 -16.32
C GLY A 199 29.09 5.09 -16.13
N LYS A 200 29.52 6.19 -16.75
CA LYS A 200 28.86 7.51 -16.71
C LYS A 200 28.08 7.85 -17.98
N ARG A 201 28.11 7.01 -19.01
CA ARG A 201 27.29 7.20 -20.22
C ARG A 201 25.81 6.95 -19.93
N SER A 202 24.93 7.66 -20.61
CA SER A 202 23.49 7.55 -20.42
C SER A 202 22.91 6.25 -20.95
N ARG A 203 23.54 5.63 -21.95
CA ARG A 203 23.07 4.41 -22.62
C ARG A 203 24.21 3.41 -22.77
N LEU A 204 23.93 2.17 -22.40
CA LEU A 204 24.89 1.06 -22.42
C LEU A 204 24.33 -0.12 -23.21
N TRP A 205 25.16 -0.72 -24.05
CA TRP A 205 24.80 -1.88 -24.87
C TRP A 205 25.91 -2.92 -24.91
N HIS A 206 25.51 -4.19 -25.08
CA HIS A 206 26.38 -5.34 -25.32
C HIS A 206 27.60 -5.39 -24.38
N LYS A 207 28.82 -5.30 -24.93
CA LYS A 207 30.08 -5.41 -24.19
C LYS A 207 30.23 -4.32 -23.13
N ASN A 208 29.86 -3.08 -23.45
CA ASN A 208 29.93 -1.97 -22.50
C ASN A 208 28.98 -2.19 -21.32
N ALA A 209 27.76 -2.68 -21.60
CA ALA A 209 26.82 -3.03 -20.54
C ALA A 209 27.36 -4.18 -19.68
N PHE A 210 27.92 -5.21 -20.31
CA PHE A 210 28.53 -6.34 -19.61
C PHE A 210 29.68 -5.92 -18.69
N ASP A 211 30.63 -5.13 -19.20
CA ASP A 211 31.78 -4.65 -18.45
C ASP A 211 31.33 -3.75 -17.28
N VAL A 212 30.37 -2.85 -17.51
CA VAL A 212 29.82 -1.97 -16.46
C VAL A 212 29.13 -2.76 -15.35
N ILE A 213 28.37 -3.81 -15.70
CA ILE A 213 27.69 -4.66 -14.71
C ILE A 213 28.71 -5.50 -13.94
N ARG A 214 29.63 -6.16 -14.65
CA ARG A 214 30.69 -7.00 -14.05
C ARG A 214 31.56 -6.21 -13.07
N GLU A 215 31.97 -5.01 -13.47
CA GLU A 215 32.89 -4.16 -12.69
C GLU A 215 32.18 -3.24 -11.69
N LYS A 216 30.83 -3.22 -11.69
CA LYS A 216 29.99 -2.41 -10.77
C LYS A 216 30.28 -0.90 -10.84
N ILE A 217 30.68 -0.42 -12.00
CA ILE A 217 31.04 0.99 -12.26
C ILE A 217 29.86 1.82 -12.76
N GLY A 218 28.67 1.23 -12.90
CA GLY A 218 27.46 1.93 -13.32
C GLY A 218 27.09 3.07 -12.36
N SER A 219 26.71 4.22 -12.91
CA SER A 219 26.36 5.41 -12.14
C SER A 219 24.92 5.85 -12.37
N ARG A 220 24.48 6.87 -11.61
CA ARG A 220 23.12 7.43 -11.71
C ARG A 220 22.78 8.07 -13.07
N THR A 221 23.75 8.23 -13.96
CA THR A 221 23.51 8.80 -15.30
C THR A 221 22.99 7.77 -16.29
N VAL A 222 23.21 6.47 -16.03
CA VAL A 222 22.73 5.38 -16.86
C VAL A 222 21.20 5.37 -16.85
N LYS A 223 20.60 5.57 -18.03
CA LYS A 223 19.17 5.57 -18.29
C LYS A 223 18.72 4.30 -19.02
N CYS A 224 19.53 3.77 -19.93
CA CYS A 224 19.17 2.60 -20.73
C CYS A 224 20.29 1.58 -20.71
N LEU A 225 19.94 0.31 -20.51
CA LEU A 225 20.89 -0.79 -20.54
C LEU A 225 20.33 -1.98 -21.33
N THR A 226 21.08 -2.41 -22.34
CA THR A 226 20.79 -3.62 -23.12
C THR A 226 21.95 -4.59 -23.04
N LEU A 227 21.66 -5.81 -22.59
CA LEU A 227 22.63 -6.89 -22.58
C LEU A 227 22.15 -8.02 -23.49
N ASP A 228 22.96 -8.34 -24.51
CA ASP A 228 22.79 -9.53 -25.35
C ASP A 228 24.03 -10.41 -25.18
N LEU A 229 23.90 -11.46 -24.40
CA LEU A 229 24.99 -12.40 -24.12
C LEU A 229 25.29 -13.32 -25.30
N LYS A 230 24.30 -13.58 -26.17
CA LYS A 230 24.50 -14.43 -27.35
C LYS A 230 25.46 -13.76 -28.33
N GLY A 231 25.24 -12.48 -28.65
CA GLY A 231 26.14 -11.71 -29.50
C GLY A 231 27.58 -11.66 -28.95
N LEU A 232 27.72 -11.51 -27.63
CA LEU A 232 29.04 -11.52 -26.97
C LEU A 232 29.75 -12.88 -27.06
N LEU A 233 29.02 -13.98 -26.93
CA LEU A 233 29.56 -15.34 -27.05
C LEU A 233 29.88 -15.71 -28.50
N GLU A 234 29.01 -15.34 -29.43
CA GLU A 234 29.25 -15.50 -30.87
C GLU A 234 30.51 -14.74 -31.31
N ASP A 235 30.69 -13.51 -30.86
CA ASP A 235 31.87 -12.71 -31.18
C ASP A 235 33.14 -13.25 -30.51
N LYS A 236 33.04 -13.79 -29.29
CA LYS A 236 34.15 -14.50 -28.64
C LYS A 236 34.55 -15.74 -29.46
N ALA A 237 33.59 -16.53 -29.89
CA ALA A 237 33.83 -17.75 -30.68
C ALA A 237 34.40 -17.47 -32.08
N LYS A 238 33.93 -16.42 -32.75
CA LYS A 238 34.51 -15.94 -34.02
C LYS A 238 35.98 -15.54 -33.84
N ARG A 239 36.34 -14.93 -32.70
CA ARG A 239 37.73 -14.54 -32.39
C ARG A 239 38.61 -15.72 -31.99
N THR A 240 38.04 -16.76 -31.40
CA THR A 240 38.79 -17.95 -30.93
C THR A 240 38.76 -19.15 -31.88
N ASN A 241 38.17 -19.02 -33.08
CA ASN A 241 37.97 -20.12 -34.06
C ASN A 241 37.31 -21.38 -33.46
N THR A 242 36.39 -21.20 -32.52
CA THR A 242 35.65 -22.30 -31.90
C THR A 242 34.24 -22.39 -32.49
N THR A 243 33.84 -23.58 -32.96
CA THR A 243 32.51 -23.80 -33.55
C THR A 243 31.45 -23.83 -32.46
N LEU A 244 30.75 -22.71 -32.23
CA LEU A 244 29.55 -22.70 -31.40
C LEU A 244 28.36 -23.20 -32.21
N HIS A 245 27.87 -24.40 -31.88
CA HIS A 245 26.66 -24.95 -32.48
C HIS A 245 25.44 -24.45 -31.71
N PHE A 246 24.66 -23.54 -32.30
CA PHE A 246 23.38 -23.10 -31.74
C PHE A 246 22.24 -23.96 -32.33
N PRO A 247 21.56 -24.82 -31.54
CA PRO A 247 20.38 -25.51 -32.05
C PRO A 247 19.27 -24.50 -32.27
N LYS A 248 18.73 -24.43 -33.50
CA LYS A 248 17.77 -23.40 -33.90
C LYS A 248 16.40 -23.49 -33.21
N HIS A 249 16.08 -24.54 -32.44
CA HIS A 249 14.71 -24.71 -31.91
C HIS A 249 14.55 -25.46 -30.57
N SER A 250 15.56 -25.62 -29.71
CA SER A 250 15.31 -26.26 -28.40
C SER A 250 15.30 -25.26 -27.24
N LYS A 251 14.21 -25.29 -26.46
CA LYS A 251 14.05 -24.69 -25.13
C LYS A 251 14.95 -25.37 -24.07
N SER A 252 16.06 -26.00 -24.45
CA SER A 252 16.89 -26.80 -23.55
C SER A 252 18.20 -26.08 -23.24
N GLN A 253 18.24 -25.53 -22.02
CA GLN A 253 19.38 -25.51 -21.09
C GLN A 253 20.79 -25.42 -21.72
N PHE A 254 21.24 -24.19 -21.98
CA PHE A 254 22.68 -23.92 -22.10
C PHE A 254 23.25 -23.78 -20.68
N LEU A 255 24.06 -24.76 -20.27
CA LEU A 255 24.98 -24.63 -19.14
C LEU A 255 26.13 -23.72 -19.60
N MET A 256 26.06 -22.44 -19.26
CA MET A 256 27.25 -21.59 -19.29
C MET A 256 28.22 -22.08 -18.23
N SER A 257 29.53 -22.11 -18.54
CA SER A 257 30.56 -22.39 -17.53
C SER A 257 30.46 -21.38 -16.39
N ASN A 258 30.79 -21.85 -15.19
CA ASN A 258 30.60 -21.25 -13.87
C ASN A 258 31.29 -19.87 -13.61
N ASP A 259 31.65 -19.08 -14.62
CA ASP A 259 32.64 -17.99 -14.46
C ASP A 259 32.11 -16.56 -14.54
N VAL A 260 30.79 -16.33 -14.58
CA VAL A 260 30.27 -14.94 -14.56
C VAL A 260 29.21 -14.78 -13.47
N ASP A 261 29.68 -14.64 -12.24
CA ASP A 261 28.87 -14.14 -11.12
C ASP A 261 28.55 -12.66 -11.35
N MET A 262 27.41 -12.39 -11.98
CA MET A 262 26.87 -11.03 -12.07
C MET A 262 26.28 -10.66 -10.71
N GLU A 263 27.02 -9.84 -9.97
CA GLU A 263 26.63 -9.45 -8.62
C GLU A 263 25.51 -8.40 -8.58
N THR A 264 24.66 -8.56 -7.57
CA THR A 264 23.39 -7.86 -7.33
C THR A 264 23.50 -6.33 -7.25
N GLN A 265 24.67 -5.80 -6.86
CA GLN A 265 24.88 -4.36 -6.63
C GLN A 265 25.11 -3.56 -7.91
N ALA A 266 25.29 -4.22 -9.06
CA ALA A 266 25.60 -3.55 -10.31
C ALA A 266 24.56 -2.49 -10.71
N PHE A 267 23.27 -2.78 -10.48
CA PHE A 267 22.16 -1.88 -10.84
C PHE A 267 21.80 -0.89 -9.73
N ALA A 268 22.21 -1.12 -8.47
CA ALA A 268 21.80 -0.32 -7.32
C ALA A 268 22.20 1.17 -7.41
N LYS A 269 23.26 1.49 -8.16
CA LYS A 269 23.72 2.87 -8.40
C LYS A 269 23.02 3.54 -9.59
N MET A 270 22.34 2.79 -10.46
CA MET A 270 21.71 3.25 -11.70
C MET A 270 20.29 3.80 -11.44
N LYS A 271 20.15 4.76 -10.53
CA LYS A 271 18.84 5.25 -10.04
C LYS A 271 17.95 5.93 -11.10
N ARG A 272 18.49 6.28 -12.27
CA ARG A 272 17.74 6.87 -13.40
C ARG A 272 17.49 5.88 -14.53
N LEU A 273 17.68 4.57 -14.27
CA LEU A 273 17.39 3.52 -15.24
C LEU A 273 15.90 3.56 -15.61
N LYS A 274 15.64 3.83 -16.89
CA LYS A 274 14.32 3.90 -17.52
C LYS A 274 14.00 2.60 -18.24
N LEU A 275 14.96 2.06 -18.98
CA LEU A 275 14.81 0.87 -19.81
C LEU A 275 15.92 -0.13 -19.50
N LEU A 276 15.52 -1.36 -19.19
CA LEU A 276 16.40 -2.49 -18.97
C LEU A 276 15.97 -3.61 -19.90
N GLN A 277 16.90 -4.14 -20.69
CA GLN A 277 16.67 -5.26 -21.57
C GLN A 277 17.76 -6.30 -21.37
N LEU A 278 17.34 -7.50 -20.99
CA LEU A 278 18.22 -8.64 -20.72
C LEU A 278 17.84 -9.76 -21.70
N ASP A 279 18.53 -9.80 -22.84
CA ASP A 279 18.31 -10.80 -23.89
C ASP A 279 19.24 -12.00 -23.69
N TYR A 280 18.64 -13.20 -23.68
CA TYR A 280 19.29 -14.51 -23.50
C TYR A 280 19.97 -14.74 -22.13
N CYS A 281 19.93 -15.98 -21.67
CA CYS A 281 19.95 -16.38 -20.25
C CYS A 281 21.12 -15.82 -19.42
N LEU A 282 20.80 -15.23 -18.25
CA LEU A 282 21.70 -15.13 -17.10
C LEU A 282 21.37 -16.30 -16.14
N PRO A 283 21.84 -17.53 -16.42
CA PRO A 283 21.36 -18.73 -15.74
C PRO A 283 21.73 -18.77 -14.25
N ASN A 284 22.69 -17.98 -13.80
CA ASN A 284 23.18 -17.99 -12.41
C ASN A 284 22.73 -16.77 -11.60
N LEU A 285 22.00 -15.82 -12.20
CA LEU A 285 21.56 -14.62 -11.49
C LEU A 285 20.45 -14.98 -10.49
N LYS A 286 20.81 -15.02 -9.20
CA LYS A 286 19.88 -15.34 -8.10
C LYS A 286 19.14 -14.12 -7.55
N ILE A 287 19.74 -12.94 -7.62
CA ILE A 287 19.16 -11.75 -7.01
C ILE A 287 19.28 -10.58 -7.99
N LEU A 288 18.16 -9.95 -8.31
CA LEU A 288 18.08 -8.76 -9.14
C LEU A 288 17.59 -7.60 -8.28
N ASN A 289 18.47 -6.63 -8.02
CA ASN A 289 18.15 -5.45 -7.22
C ASN A 289 18.09 -4.20 -8.11
N LEU A 290 16.87 -3.71 -8.31
CA LEU A 290 16.52 -2.51 -9.06
C LEU A 290 15.92 -1.43 -8.16
N ASN A 291 16.12 -1.51 -6.84
CA ASN A 291 15.60 -0.53 -5.90
C ASN A 291 16.00 0.90 -6.28
N HIS A 292 15.11 1.85 -6.02
CA HIS A 292 15.31 3.28 -6.29
C HIS A 292 15.53 3.61 -7.77
N SER A 293 15.12 2.72 -8.69
CA SER A 293 15.08 3.02 -10.13
C SER A 293 13.88 3.92 -10.41
N HIS A 294 13.96 5.18 -9.97
CA HIS A 294 12.85 6.13 -9.99
C HIS A 294 12.29 6.40 -11.38
N SER A 295 13.07 6.15 -12.44
CA SER A 295 12.67 6.35 -13.84
C SER A 295 12.17 5.08 -14.53
N LEU A 296 12.18 3.93 -13.85
CA LEU A 296 11.77 2.64 -14.44
C LEU A 296 10.25 2.64 -14.63
N LEU A 297 9.80 2.55 -15.89
CA LEU A 297 8.37 2.57 -16.22
C LEU A 297 7.73 1.17 -16.22
N LYS A 298 8.49 0.18 -16.71
CA LYS A 298 8.11 -1.23 -16.79
C LYS A 298 9.33 -2.12 -16.51
N THR A 299 9.12 -3.29 -15.89
CA THR A 299 10.22 -4.25 -15.67
C THR A 299 10.68 -4.90 -16.98
N PRO A 300 11.94 -5.38 -17.06
CA PRO A 300 12.38 -6.23 -18.18
C PRO A 300 11.56 -7.53 -18.26
N SER A 301 11.69 -8.22 -19.39
CA SER A 301 11.33 -9.64 -19.45
C SER A 301 12.26 -10.46 -18.53
N PHE A 302 11.67 -11.36 -17.77
CA PHE A 302 12.35 -12.24 -16.82
C PHE A 302 12.60 -13.66 -17.38
N SER A 303 12.18 -13.96 -18.61
CA SER A 303 12.32 -15.28 -19.24
C SER A 303 13.77 -15.78 -19.34
N GLY A 304 14.75 -14.86 -19.30
CA GLY A 304 16.17 -15.18 -19.29
C GLY A 304 16.77 -15.43 -17.90
N LEU A 305 16.00 -15.41 -16.82
CA LEU A 305 16.50 -15.46 -15.43
C LEU A 305 15.97 -16.69 -14.67
N PRO A 306 16.22 -17.94 -15.14
CA PRO A 306 15.58 -19.13 -14.59
C PRO A 306 15.94 -19.44 -13.13
N SER A 307 17.08 -18.93 -12.65
CA SER A 307 17.58 -19.14 -11.27
C SER A 307 17.30 -17.97 -10.34
N LEU A 308 16.44 -17.02 -10.72
CA LEU A 308 16.16 -15.85 -9.89
C LEU A 308 15.38 -16.25 -8.63
N GLU A 309 15.97 -15.98 -7.48
CA GLU A 309 15.43 -16.24 -6.14
C GLU A 309 14.87 -14.97 -5.48
N LYS A 310 15.46 -13.79 -5.73
CA LYS A 310 14.99 -12.52 -5.14
C LYS A 310 14.92 -11.39 -6.16
N LEU A 311 13.80 -10.68 -6.19
CA LEU A 311 13.58 -9.50 -7.02
C LEU A 311 13.24 -8.30 -6.13
N MET A 312 14.10 -7.27 -6.15
CA MET A 312 13.95 -6.06 -5.35
C MET A 312 13.69 -4.86 -6.27
N LEU A 313 12.53 -4.23 -6.12
CA LEU A 313 12.03 -3.10 -6.90
C LEU A 313 11.52 -1.98 -5.98
N LYS A 314 11.97 -1.94 -4.71
CA LYS A 314 11.54 -0.94 -3.73
C LYS A 314 11.78 0.48 -4.26
N ASP A 315 10.83 1.38 -4.06
CA ASP A 315 10.92 2.80 -4.39
C ASP A 315 11.17 3.01 -5.90
N CYS A 316 10.53 2.22 -6.76
CA CYS A 316 10.46 2.49 -8.21
C CYS A 316 9.21 3.31 -8.50
N ILE A 317 9.22 4.59 -8.12
CA ILE A 317 8.04 5.47 -8.08
C ILE A 317 7.27 5.62 -9.40
N ASN A 318 7.93 5.45 -10.56
CA ASN A 318 7.31 5.55 -11.88
C ASN A 318 6.96 4.18 -12.49
N LEU A 319 7.19 3.08 -11.77
CA LEU A 319 6.87 1.73 -12.25
C LEU A 319 5.36 1.58 -12.34
N VAL A 320 4.83 1.42 -13.54
CA VAL A 320 3.38 1.31 -13.81
C VAL A 320 2.93 -0.15 -13.91
N GLU A 321 3.78 -1.01 -14.46
CA GLU A 321 3.47 -2.41 -14.78
C GLU A 321 4.67 -3.33 -14.55
N VAL A 322 4.41 -4.52 -14.02
CA VAL A 322 5.36 -5.63 -13.98
C VAL A 322 5.09 -6.58 -15.14
N ASP A 323 6.15 -6.97 -15.85
CA ASP A 323 6.07 -7.81 -17.04
C ASP A 323 5.49 -9.21 -16.75
N GLN A 324 4.68 -9.71 -17.68
CA GLN A 324 3.95 -10.99 -17.56
C GLN A 324 4.89 -12.20 -17.39
N SER A 325 6.14 -12.13 -17.88
CA SER A 325 7.13 -13.20 -17.72
C SER A 325 7.54 -13.46 -16.27
N ILE A 326 7.14 -12.63 -15.30
CA ILE A 326 7.41 -12.88 -13.87
C ILE A 326 6.90 -14.25 -13.42
N GLY A 327 5.78 -14.75 -13.98
CA GLY A 327 5.24 -16.07 -13.64
C GLY A 327 6.09 -17.26 -14.11
N GLU A 328 7.14 -17.04 -14.92
CA GLU A 328 8.10 -18.06 -15.32
C GLU A 328 9.16 -18.32 -14.24
N LEU A 329 9.30 -17.42 -13.27
CA LEU A 329 10.32 -17.49 -12.21
C LEU A 329 9.96 -18.51 -11.12
N LYS A 330 10.18 -19.79 -11.41
CA LYS A 330 9.79 -20.89 -10.50
C LYS A 330 10.59 -20.98 -9.20
N LEU A 331 11.75 -20.32 -9.13
CA LEU A 331 12.60 -20.31 -7.93
C LEU A 331 12.51 -19.00 -7.13
N LEU A 332 11.68 -18.05 -7.55
CA LEU A 332 11.55 -16.76 -6.89
C LEU A 332 10.89 -16.95 -5.52
N THR A 333 11.60 -16.60 -4.44
CA THR A 333 11.14 -16.69 -3.05
C THR A 333 10.76 -15.34 -2.46
N PHE A 334 11.34 -14.24 -2.97
CA PHE A 334 11.14 -12.89 -2.45
C PHE A 334 10.88 -11.86 -3.57
N LEU A 335 9.77 -11.12 -3.46
CA LEU A 335 9.43 -10.01 -4.35
C LEU A 335 9.07 -8.77 -3.53
N ASN A 336 9.85 -7.69 -3.72
CA ASN A 336 9.64 -6.43 -3.03
C ASN A 336 9.35 -5.30 -4.01
N LEU A 337 8.12 -4.79 -3.99
CA LEU A 337 7.60 -3.67 -4.78
C LEU A 337 7.22 -2.48 -3.87
N LYS A 338 7.71 -2.45 -2.62
CA LYS A 338 7.38 -1.40 -1.65
C LYS A 338 7.61 0.00 -2.23
N ASP A 339 6.73 0.94 -1.97
CA ASP A 339 6.80 2.35 -2.37
C ASP A 339 6.79 2.57 -3.91
N CYS A 340 6.32 1.60 -4.70
CA CYS A 340 6.05 1.76 -6.14
C CYS A 340 4.72 2.51 -6.37
N THR A 341 4.72 3.81 -6.08
CA THR A 341 3.49 4.64 -6.03
C THR A 341 2.73 4.77 -7.35
N SER A 342 3.36 4.53 -8.50
CA SER A 342 2.67 4.53 -9.80
C SER A 342 2.11 3.18 -10.24
N LEU A 343 2.40 2.10 -9.50
CA LEU A 343 1.99 0.74 -9.85
C LEU A 343 0.46 0.63 -9.76
N ARG A 344 -0.18 0.25 -10.87
CA ARG A 344 -1.65 0.18 -10.95
C ARG A 344 -2.18 -1.24 -10.79
N HIS A 345 -1.53 -2.20 -11.43
CA HIS A 345 -1.96 -3.60 -11.45
C HIS A 345 -0.76 -4.53 -11.46
N LEU A 346 -0.95 -5.74 -10.93
CA LEU A 346 -0.01 -6.85 -11.09
C LEU A 346 -0.44 -7.75 -12.26
N PRO A 347 0.51 -8.38 -12.99
CA PRO A 347 0.18 -9.33 -14.04
C PRO A 347 -0.51 -10.57 -13.46
N ARG A 348 -1.49 -11.14 -14.18
CA ARG A 348 -2.21 -12.36 -13.74
C ARG A 348 -1.28 -13.56 -13.54
N THR A 349 -0.17 -13.62 -14.27
CA THR A 349 0.85 -14.66 -14.13
C THR A 349 1.60 -14.63 -12.79
N ILE A 350 1.45 -13.59 -11.97
CA ILE A 350 2.02 -13.59 -10.62
C ILE A 350 1.53 -14.79 -9.80
N GLY A 351 0.30 -15.25 -10.02
CA GLY A 351 -0.25 -16.46 -9.40
C GLY A 351 0.44 -17.77 -9.80
N SER A 352 1.31 -17.75 -10.82
CA SER A 352 2.10 -18.91 -11.26
C SER A 352 3.44 -19.08 -10.50
N LEU A 353 3.73 -18.19 -9.56
CA LEU A 353 4.92 -18.22 -8.71
C LEU A 353 4.76 -19.23 -7.55
N ILE A 354 5.15 -20.47 -7.80
CA ILE A 354 4.94 -21.59 -6.85
C ILE A 354 5.86 -21.55 -5.62
N SER A 355 7.01 -20.86 -5.70
CA SER A 355 8.00 -20.81 -4.61
C SER A 355 8.05 -19.46 -3.88
N LEU A 356 7.21 -18.50 -4.25
CA LEU A 356 7.24 -17.17 -3.63
C LEU A 356 6.75 -17.27 -2.19
N GLU A 357 7.59 -16.85 -1.24
CA GLU A 357 7.29 -16.89 0.19
C GLU A 357 6.87 -15.50 0.71
N GLU A 358 7.44 -14.43 0.17
CA GLU A 358 7.18 -13.07 0.62
C GLU A 358 6.90 -12.12 -0.56
N LEU A 359 5.76 -11.43 -0.49
CA LEU A 359 5.32 -10.40 -1.42
C LEU A 359 5.06 -9.09 -0.66
N ILE A 360 5.87 -8.07 -0.94
CA ILE A 360 5.76 -6.75 -0.30
C ILE A 360 5.27 -5.73 -1.33
N LEU A 361 4.10 -5.16 -1.09
CA LEU A 361 3.43 -4.16 -1.93
C LEU A 361 3.10 -2.86 -1.15
N SER A 362 3.61 -2.72 0.09
CA SER A 362 3.35 -1.56 0.94
C SER A 362 3.62 -0.24 0.20
N GLY A 363 2.78 0.78 0.37
CA GLY A 363 2.97 2.10 -0.24
C GLY A 363 2.69 2.17 -1.74
N CYS A 364 2.19 1.10 -2.37
CA CYS A 364 1.69 1.14 -3.76
C CYS A 364 0.31 1.82 -3.81
N SER A 365 0.28 3.13 -3.59
CA SER A 365 -0.94 3.91 -3.36
C SER A 365 -1.92 4.00 -4.54
N ARG A 366 -1.51 3.59 -5.75
CA ARG A 366 -2.37 3.48 -6.95
C ARG A 366 -2.79 2.04 -7.29
N LEU A 367 -2.31 1.06 -6.53
CA LEU A 367 -2.69 -0.35 -6.71
C LEU A 367 -4.13 -0.52 -6.19
N ASP A 368 -5.08 -0.68 -7.10
CA ASP A 368 -6.53 -0.74 -6.80
C ASP A 368 -7.10 -2.16 -6.80
N ASP A 369 -6.31 -3.18 -7.16
CA ASP A 369 -6.72 -4.59 -7.11
C ASP A 369 -5.50 -5.53 -7.09
N VAL A 370 -5.71 -6.78 -6.65
CA VAL A 370 -4.75 -7.88 -6.81
C VAL A 370 -5.35 -8.99 -7.69
N PRO A 371 -4.56 -9.66 -8.55
CA PRO A 371 -5.06 -10.72 -9.41
C PRO A 371 -5.76 -11.83 -8.62
N ARG A 372 -6.89 -12.33 -9.15
CA ARG A 372 -7.62 -13.44 -8.53
C ARG A 372 -6.75 -14.68 -8.40
N GLU A 373 -5.81 -14.86 -9.32
CA GLU A 373 -4.87 -15.97 -9.40
C GLU A 373 -3.89 -16.05 -8.21
N LEU A 374 -3.86 -15.06 -7.30
CA LEU A 374 -3.06 -15.12 -6.07
C LEU A 374 -3.37 -16.37 -5.22
N HIS A 375 -4.59 -16.92 -5.29
CA HIS A 375 -4.96 -18.13 -4.56
C HIS A 375 -4.13 -19.35 -4.94
N ASN A 376 -3.51 -19.36 -6.13
CA ASN A 376 -2.67 -20.45 -6.62
C ASN A 376 -1.27 -20.47 -5.99
N MET A 377 -0.90 -19.46 -5.19
CA MET A 377 0.46 -19.32 -4.66
C MET A 377 0.64 -20.15 -3.38
N GLU A 378 0.90 -21.45 -3.56
CA GLU A 378 0.99 -22.44 -2.48
C GLU A 378 2.08 -22.16 -1.43
N SER A 379 3.14 -21.44 -1.77
CA SER A 379 4.25 -21.13 -0.84
C SER A 379 4.16 -19.77 -0.16
N LEU A 380 3.19 -18.91 -0.53
CA LEU A 380 3.14 -17.52 -0.06
C LEU A 380 2.80 -17.44 1.43
N LYS A 381 3.76 -17.01 2.25
CA LYS A 381 3.64 -16.91 3.71
C LYS A 381 3.36 -15.49 4.17
N VAL A 382 3.94 -14.48 3.50
CA VAL A 382 3.83 -13.07 3.89
C VAL A 382 3.32 -12.24 2.73
N LEU A 383 2.21 -11.55 2.96
CA LEU A 383 1.65 -10.55 2.05
C LEU A 383 1.47 -9.23 2.79
N ASN A 384 2.20 -8.21 2.36
CA ASN A 384 2.03 -6.86 2.88
C ASN A 384 1.44 -5.94 1.81
N LEU A 385 0.27 -5.39 2.08
CA LEU A 385 -0.51 -4.52 1.22
C LEU A 385 -0.76 -3.15 1.87
N ASP A 386 0.01 -2.78 2.89
CA ASP A 386 -0.18 -1.54 3.64
C ASP A 386 -0.20 -0.30 2.71
N GLU A 387 -1.03 0.69 3.02
CA GLU A 387 -1.12 1.95 2.28
C GLU A 387 -1.43 1.79 0.77
N THR A 388 -2.15 0.73 0.39
CA THR A 388 -2.63 0.51 -0.99
C THR A 388 -4.09 0.97 -1.18
N ALA A 389 -4.53 1.09 -2.44
CA ALA A 389 -5.89 1.51 -2.80
C ALA A 389 -6.83 0.34 -3.14
N ILE A 390 -6.46 -0.89 -2.78
CA ILE A 390 -7.18 -2.14 -3.12
C ILE A 390 -8.66 -2.17 -2.70
N TYR A 391 -9.07 -1.31 -1.77
CA TYR A 391 -10.44 -1.19 -1.28
C TYR A 391 -11.09 0.17 -1.54
N GLN A 392 -10.51 1.03 -2.39
CA GLN A 392 -11.21 2.22 -2.84
C GLN A 392 -12.37 1.84 -3.75
N SER A 393 -13.54 1.73 -3.14
CA SER A 393 -14.84 1.59 -3.78
C SER A 393 -14.99 2.59 -4.94
N ARG A 394 -15.23 2.08 -6.15
CA ARG A 394 -15.76 2.85 -7.29
C ARG A 394 -17.29 3.01 -7.21
N LEU A 395 -17.89 3.03 -6.01
CA LEU A 395 -19.35 3.11 -5.83
C LEU A 395 -19.91 4.54 -5.96
N GLY A 396 -19.15 5.49 -6.50
CA GLY A 396 -19.62 6.86 -6.71
C GLY A 396 -20.77 6.99 -7.73
N LEU A 397 -20.65 6.43 -8.94
CA LEU A 397 -21.65 6.65 -10.01
C LEU A 397 -21.71 5.54 -11.09
N HIS A 398 -20.99 4.41 -10.91
CA HIS A 398 -20.73 3.50 -12.04
C HIS A 398 -21.75 2.36 -12.23
N TRP A 399 -22.75 2.19 -11.35
CA TRP A 399 -23.75 1.11 -11.49
C TRP A 399 -24.65 1.29 -12.73
N LEU A 400 -24.77 2.51 -13.25
CA LEU A 400 -25.58 2.84 -14.44
C LEU A 400 -24.81 2.78 -15.76
N LEU A 401 -23.49 2.54 -15.74
CA LEU A 401 -22.68 2.51 -16.96
C LEU A 401 -21.78 1.27 -17.00
N LEU A 402 -22.15 0.37 -17.92
CA LEU A 402 -21.32 -0.63 -18.61
C LEU A 402 -21.46 -2.10 -18.19
N LYS A 403 -22.34 -2.77 -18.93
CA LYS A 403 -22.02 -4.05 -19.59
C LYS A 403 -20.68 -3.94 -20.33
N ARG A 404 -19.55 -4.18 -19.65
CA ARG A 404 -18.27 -4.64 -20.22
C ARG A 404 -17.25 -4.93 -19.10
N SER A 405 -17.38 -6.13 -18.52
CA SER A 405 -16.29 -6.97 -17.97
C SER A 405 -14.99 -6.29 -17.49
N LYS A 406 -15.04 -5.47 -16.43
CA LYS A 406 -13.88 -5.24 -15.55
C LYS A 406 -14.31 -5.54 -14.12
N GLY A 407 -13.54 -6.38 -13.45
CA GLY A 407 -13.91 -7.11 -12.25
C GLY A 407 -14.34 -6.20 -11.11
N LEU A 408 -15.36 -6.67 -10.39
CA LEU A 408 -15.58 -6.34 -8.98
C LEU A 408 -14.22 -6.48 -8.26
N GLY A 409 -13.84 -5.44 -7.49
CA GLY A 409 -12.50 -5.25 -6.91
C GLY A 409 -12.05 -6.36 -5.95
N PHE A 410 -11.08 -6.04 -5.09
CA PHE A 410 -10.41 -6.99 -4.21
C PHE A 410 -11.38 -7.99 -3.56
N SER A 411 -11.07 -9.29 -3.68
CA SER A 411 -11.81 -10.35 -3.01
C SER A 411 -10.88 -11.15 -2.11
N TRP A 412 -11.26 -11.26 -0.83
CA TRP A 412 -10.57 -12.08 0.17
C TRP A 412 -10.45 -13.55 -0.22
N ALA A 413 -11.36 -14.06 -1.05
CA ALA A 413 -11.28 -15.41 -1.60
C ALA A 413 -10.10 -15.61 -2.58
N SER A 414 -9.48 -14.52 -3.05
CA SER A 414 -8.30 -14.55 -3.91
C SER A 414 -7.00 -14.74 -3.13
N LEU A 415 -7.04 -14.66 -1.80
CA LEU A 415 -5.85 -14.83 -0.97
C LEU A 415 -5.51 -16.32 -0.80
N PRO A 416 -4.23 -16.71 -0.88
CA PRO A 416 -3.83 -18.10 -0.75
C PRO A 416 -3.91 -18.62 0.68
N SER A 417 -4.28 -19.89 0.85
CA SER A 417 -4.47 -20.55 2.15
C SER A 417 -3.17 -20.83 2.92
N SER A 418 -2.03 -20.66 2.26
CA SER A 418 -0.68 -20.76 2.81
C SER A 418 -0.25 -19.53 3.62
N LEU A 419 -1.00 -18.42 3.53
CA LEU A 419 -0.66 -17.17 4.22
C LEU A 419 -0.56 -17.36 5.74
N VAL A 420 0.55 -16.87 6.28
CA VAL A 420 0.86 -16.83 7.71
C VAL A 420 0.75 -15.41 8.25
N LYS A 421 1.16 -14.41 7.47
CA LYS A 421 1.09 -12.99 7.84
C LYS A 421 0.43 -12.17 6.72
N LEU A 422 -0.58 -11.41 7.10
CA LEU A 422 -1.29 -10.47 6.22
C LEU A 422 -1.32 -9.08 6.86
N SER A 423 -0.85 -8.08 6.13
CA SER A 423 -0.91 -6.68 6.56
C SER A 423 -1.69 -5.84 5.56
N LEU A 424 -2.71 -5.15 6.06
CA LEU A 424 -3.64 -4.28 5.35
C LEU A 424 -3.76 -2.93 6.08
N GLU A 425 -2.68 -2.45 6.69
CA GLU A 425 -2.69 -1.19 7.43
C GLU A 425 -2.99 -0.01 6.50
N SER A 426 -3.86 0.90 6.91
CA SER A 426 -4.16 2.12 6.17
C SER A 426 -4.66 1.90 4.73
N CYS A 427 -5.41 0.82 4.49
CA CYS A 427 -5.99 0.46 3.18
C CYS A 427 -7.40 1.02 2.94
N LYS A 428 -7.93 1.85 3.86
CA LYS A 428 -9.30 2.40 3.83
C LYS A 428 -10.40 1.32 3.83
N LEU A 429 -10.15 0.21 4.54
CA LEU A 429 -11.13 -0.86 4.74
C LEU A 429 -12.35 -0.37 5.53
N SER A 430 -13.55 -0.57 4.99
CA SER A 430 -14.83 -0.37 5.69
C SER A 430 -15.54 -1.71 5.92
N ASN A 431 -16.63 -1.68 6.69
CA ASN A 431 -17.39 -2.88 7.06
C ASN A 431 -18.00 -3.64 5.88
N ASP A 432 -18.43 -2.94 4.84
CA ASP A 432 -19.04 -3.55 3.65
C ASP A 432 -18.08 -4.47 2.87
N VAL A 433 -16.80 -4.37 3.18
CA VAL A 433 -15.69 -4.96 2.41
C VAL A 433 -14.99 -6.09 3.19
N MET A 434 -15.20 -6.15 4.50
CA MET A 434 -14.76 -7.26 5.34
C MET A 434 -15.58 -8.52 4.99
N PRO A 435 -14.95 -9.68 4.77
CA PRO A 435 -15.64 -10.84 4.24
C PRO A 435 -16.41 -11.55 5.36
N ASN A 436 -17.60 -12.02 5.01
CA ASN A 436 -18.40 -12.86 5.91
C ASN A 436 -17.78 -14.24 6.13
N ASP A 437 -16.75 -14.63 5.38
CA ASP A 437 -16.03 -15.89 5.54
C ASP A 437 -14.52 -15.73 5.28
N LEU A 438 -13.72 -16.10 6.28
CA LEU A 438 -12.24 -16.10 6.27
C LEU A 438 -11.66 -17.53 6.39
N CYS A 439 -12.49 -18.58 6.26
CA CYS A 439 -12.07 -19.97 6.45
C CYS A 439 -10.89 -20.38 5.55
N ASN A 440 -10.73 -19.76 4.39
CA ASN A 440 -9.62 -20.05 3.48
C ASN A 440 -8.24 -19.68 4.08
N LEU A 441 -8.19 -18.78 5.06
CA LEU A 441 -6.96 -18.32 5.72
C LEU A 441 -6.62 -19.12 6.98
N ALA A 442 -6.89 -20.43 7.00
CA ALA A 442 -6.69 -21.31 8.15
C ALA A 442 -5.23 -21.40 8.68
N SER A 443 -4.24 -20.92 7.91
CA SER A 443 -2.83 -20.86 8.30
C SER A 443 -2.41 -19.53 8.94
N LEU A 444 -3.28 -18.52 8.92
CA LEU A 444 -2.95 -17.16 9.31
C LEU A 444 -2.65 -17.07 10.80
N LYS A 445 -1.50 -16.48 11.14
CA LYS A 445 -1.03 -16.24 12.49
C LYS A 445 -1.00 -14.78 12.87
N SER A 446 -0.76 -13.88 11.91
CA SER A 446 -0.68 -12.43 12.16
C SER A 446 -1.53 -11.69 11.14
N LEU A 447 -2.43 -10.83 11.64
CA LEU A 447 -3.31 -9.98 10.84
C LEU A 447 -3.19 -8.53 11.32
N ASN A 448 -2.77 -7.63 10.44
CA ASN A 448 -2.73 -6.19 10.71
C ASN A 448 -3.84 -5.47 9.92
N LEU A 449 -4.76 -4.84 10.65
CA LEU A 449 -5.87 -4.04 10.14
C LEU A 449 -5.81 -2.60 10.66
N SER A 450 -4.69 -2.19 11.24
CA SER A 450 -4.48 -0.87 11.84
C SER A 450 -4.83 0.28 10.87
N ARG A 451 -5.23 1.43 11.41
CA ARG A 451 -5.52 2.67 10.65
C ARG A 451 -6.60 2.50 9.56
N ASN A 452 -7.57 1.63 9.77
CA ASN A 452 -8.72 1.48 8.87
C ASN A 452 -10.01 1.98 9.54
N PRO A 453 -10.96 2.55 8.76
CA PRO A 453 -12.26 3.00 9.25
C PRO A 453 -13.26 1.85 9.43
N ILE A 454 -12.87 0.81 10.17
CA ILE A 454 -13.70 -0.38 10.44
C ILE A 454 -14.53 -0.12 11.70
N HIS A 455 -15.86 -0.28 11.64
CA HIS A 455 -16.77 -0.13 12.78
C HIS A 455 -16.89 -1.38 13.64
N TYR A 456 -17.02 -2.55 13.03
CA TYR A 456 -17.07 -3.87 13.68
C TYR A 456 -16.22 -4.90 12.94
N LEU A 457 -15.66 -5.85 13.68
CA LEU A 457 -14.96 -7.00 13.11
C LEU A 457 -15.95 -8.14 12.80
N PRO A 458 -15.79 -8.87 11.67
CA PRO A 458 -16.72 -9.94 11.32
C PRO A 458 -16.56 -11.16 12.22
N GLU A 459 -17.68 -11.84 12.51
CA GLU A 459 -17.75 -13.11 13.26
C GLU A 459 -16.85 -14.21 12.67
N SER A 460 -16.60 -14.18 11.36
CA SER A 460 -15.73 -15.12 10.66
C SER A 460 -14.28 -15.14 11.15
N LEU A 461 -13.81 -14.08 11.81
CA LEU A 461 -12.48 -14.06 12.45
C LEU A 461 -12.36 -15.09 13.58
N LYS A 462 -13.47 -15.53 14.18
CA LYS A 462 -13.50 -16.63 15.17
C LYS A 462 -12.99 -17.94 14.56
N ASN A 463 -13.13 -18.12 13.25
CA ASN A 463 -12.71 -19.33 12.54
C ASN A 463 -11.19 -19.41 12.30
N LEU A 464 -10.46 -18.30 12.50
CA LEU A 464 -9.00 -18.26 12.37
C LEU A 464 -8.32 -18.82 13.62
N THR A 465 -8.43 -20.14 13.81
CA THR A 465 -7.98 -20.85 15.02
C THR A 465 -6.47 -20.77 15.28
N LYS A 466 -5.65 -20.47 14.27
CA LYS A 466 -4.20 -20.29 14.38
C LYS A 466 -3.78 -18.82 14.55
N LEU A 467 -4.71 -17.88 14.59
CA LEU A 467 -4.39 -16.47 14.76
C LEU A 467 -3.75 -16.26 16.14
N GLU A 468 -2.53 -15.73 16.13
CA GLU A 468 -1.71 -15.45 17.31
C GLU A 468 -1.57 -13.94 17.55
N GLU A 469 -1.70 -13.12 16.51
CA GLU A 469 -1.50 -11.67 16.55
C GLU A 469 -2.56 -10.94 15.70
N LEU A 470 -3.23 -9.95 16.30
CA LEU A 470 -4.19 -9.06 15.66
C LEU A 470 -3.85 -7.60 15.99
N LEU A 471 -3.52 -6.81 14.98
CA LEU A 471 -3.19 -5.39 15.14
C LEU A 471 -4.35 -4.53 14.61
N LEU A 472 -4.88 -3.67 15.47
CA LEU A 472 -6.02 -2.78 15.24
C LEU A 472 -5.67 -1.34 15.68
N THR A 473 -4.40 -0.98 15.64
CA THR A 473 -3.93 0.32 16.15
C THR A 473 -4.55 1.45 15.33
N SER A 474 -5.10 2.45 16.00
CA SER A 474 -5.72 3.64 15.44
C SER A 474 -6.88 3.33 14.48
N CYS A 475 -7.64 2.27 14.74
CA CYS A 475 -8.94 2.06 14.11
C CYS A 475 -10.00 2.94 14.81
N THR A 476 -10.00 4.24 14.51
CA THR A 476 -10.75 5.26 15.26
C THR A 476 -12.27 5.11 15.20
N GLU A 477 -12.78 4.38 14.21
CA GLU A 477 -14.22 4.12 14.03
C GLU A 477 -14.69 2.80 14.66
N LEU A 478 -13.78 1.99 15.21
CA LEU A 478 -14.07 0.68 15.77
C LEU A 478 -14.88 0.80 17.05
N GLN A 479 -16.05 0.17 17.07
CA GLN A 479 -17.01 0.16 18.18
C GLN A 479 -17.09 -1.20 18.88
N MET A 480 -16.97 -2.30 18.12
CA MET A 480 -17.17 -3.65 18.65
C MET A 480 -16.12 -4.64 18.14
N ILE A 481 -15.59 -5.46 19.06
CA ILE A 481 -14.74 -6.61 18.77
C ILE A 481 -15.45 -7.88 19.29
N PRO A 482 -15.71 -8.87 18.42
CA PRO A 482 -16.37 -10.10 18.83
C PRO A 482 -15.41 -10.99 19.63
N LYS A 483 -15.91 -12.09 20.19
CA LYS A 483 -15.14 -13.02 21.01
C LYS A 483 -14.09 -13.74 20.16
N LEU A 484 -12.85 -13.28 20.21
CA LEU A 484 -11.76 -13.87 19.42
C LEU A 484 -10.93 -14.88 20.23
N PRO A 485 -10.46 -15.99 19.62
CA PRO A 485 -9.54 -16.94 20.27
C PRO A 485 -8.30 -16.27 20.85
N VAL A 486 -7.80 -15.23 20.17
CA VAL A 486 -6.64 -14.42 20.57
C VAL A 486 -6.86 -13.74 21.94
N LEU A 487 -8.10 -13.43 22.30
CA LEU A 487 -8.47 -12.76 23.55
C LEU A 487 -8.67 -13.75 24.72
N LEU A 488 -8.83 -15.05 24.43
CA LEU A 488 -9.13 -16.07 25.45
C LEU A 488 -7.91 -16.56 26.23
N ASN A 489 -6.70 -16.27 25.74
CA ASN A 489 -5.45 -16.77 26.33
C ASN A 489 -4.73 -15.74 27.21
N VAL A 490 -5.42 -14.66 27.61
CA VAL A 490 -4.88 -13.69 28.57
C VAL A 490 -4.88 -14.36 29.95
N SER A 491 -3.79 -15.07 30.22
CA SER A 491 -3.52 -15.71 31.49
C SER A 491 -3.59 -14.66 32.59
N GLU A 492 -4.19 -15.04 33.71
CA GLU A 492 -4.23 -14.26 34.94
C GLU A 492 -2.86 -13.60 35.19
N CYS A 493 -2.79 -12.28 35.05
CA CYS A 493 -1.56 -11.56 35.32
C CYS A 493 -1.28 -11.63 36.82
N LYS A 494 -0.40 -12.56 37.20
CA LYS A 494 0.31 -12.56 38.47
C LYS A 494 1.28 -11.37 38.48
N PHE A 495 0.76 -10.17 38.74
CA PHE A 495 1.63 -9.09 39.20
C PHE A 495 2.12 -9.45 40.60
N ILE A 496 3.40 -9.81 40.66
CA ILE A 496 4.19 -9.92 41.88
C ILE A 496 4.35 -8.48 42.38
N PHE A 497 3.49 -8.05 43.31
CA PHE A 497 3.96 -7.05 44.26
C PHE A 497 5.10 -7.71 45.04
N GLY A 498 6.24 -7.03 45.17
CA GLY A 498 7.38 -7.54 45.94
C GLY A 498 6.91 -8.13 47.26
N ASP A 499 7.05 -9.46 47.38
CA ASP A 499 6.69 -10.22 48.56
C ASP A 499 7.53 -9.73 49.74
N ASN A 500 6.91 -8.90 50.58
CA ASN A 500 7.23 -8.81 52.00
C ASN A 500 5.96 -8.79 52.88
N SER A 501 4.80 -9.19 52.33
CA SER A 501 3.59 -9.47 53.13
C SER A 501 3.32 -10.97 53.16
N PRO A 502 3.04 -11.58 54.33
CA PRO A 502 2.97 -13.03 54.51
C PRO A 502 1.69 -13.69 53.94
N PHE A 503 0.92 -13.01 53.10
CA PHE A 503 -0.40 -13.47 52.67
C PHE A 503 -0.34 -14.18 51.31
N ARG A 504 -0.11 -15.49 51.37
CA ARG A 504 -0.23 -16.41 50.24
C ARG A 504 -1.70 -16.86 50.12
N GLY A 505 -2.56 -15.99 49.55
CA GLY A 505 -3.97 -16.30 49.27
C GLY A 505 -4.25 -16.49 47.77
N SER A 506 -5.05 -17.50 47.41
CA SER A 506 -5.52 -17.73 46.04
C SER A 506 -6.44 -16.58 45.60
N GLY A 507 -5.88 -15.55 44.99
CA GLY A 507 -6.65 -14.45 44.43
C GLY A 507 -7.43 -14.91 43.21
N ILE A 508 -8.76 -14.87 43.28
CA ILE A 508 -9.63 -15.00 42.10
C ILE A 508 -9.48 -13.67 41.34
N ASN A 509 -8.65 -13.68 40.29
CA ASN A 509 -8.41 -12.50 39.47
C ASN A 509 -9.55 -12.36 38.46
N ASN A 510 -10.52 -11.47 38.71
CA ASN A 510 -11.63 -11.27 37.80
C ASN A 510 -11.26 -10.51 36.51
N VAL A 511 -10.03 -10.03 36.33
CA VAL A 511 -9.64 -9.21 35.16
C VAL A 511 -8.30 -9.66 34.57
N PRO A 512 -8.24 -9.98 33.26
CA PRO A 512 -6.98 -10.17 32.57
C PRO A 512 -6.28 -8.82 32.44
N CYS A 513 -5.02 -8.71 32.86
CA CYS A 513 -4.29 -7.47 32.62
C CYS A 513 -3.82 -7.48 31.16
N PHE A 514 -4.40 -6.60 30.34
CA PHE A 514 -4.08 -6.48 28.91
C PHE A 514 -2.66 -5.96 28.64
N PHE A 515 -1.99 -5.40 29.64
CA PHE A 515 -0.64 -4.82 29.52
C PHE A 515 0.49 -5.81 29.15
N SER A 516 0.19 -7.10 28.92
CA SER A 516 1.20 -8.08 28.46
C SER A 516 0.79 -8.93 27.26
N SER A 517 -0.44 -8.83 26.75
CA SER A 517 -0.83 -9.63 25.60
C SER A 517 -0.35 -8.93 24.32
N THR A 518 0.89 -9.22 23.90
CA THR A 518 1.47 -8.82 22.60
C THR A 518 0.68 -9.31 21.38
N ARG A 519 -0.46 -9.96 21.60
CA ARG A 519 -1.26 -10.71 20.64
C ARG A 519 -2.47 -9.94 20.11
N CYS A 520 -2.99 -8.94 20.82
CA CYS A 520 -4.03 -8.06 20.28
C CYS A 520 -3.75 -6.61 20.68
N VAL A 521 -3.51 -5.74 19.69
CA VAL A 521 -3.10 -4.35 19.93
C VAL A 521 -4.18 -3.40 19.41
N ILE A 522 -4.85 -2.67 20.31
CA ILE A 522 -6.01 -1.80 20.02
C ILE A 522 -5.77 -0.33 20.41
N PHE A 523 -4.51 0.11 20.43
CA PHE A 523 -4.17 1.49 20.82
C PHE A 523 -4.80 2.53 19.87
N GLY A 524 -5.36 3.61 20.39
CA GLY A 524 -6.03 4.66 19.62
C GLY A 524 -7.42 4.32 19.07
N CYS A 525 -8.08 3.27 19.58
CA CYS A 525 -9.47 2.93 19.23
C CYS A 525 -10.48 3.69 20.11
N GLU A 526 -10.61 5.01 19.90
CA GLU A 526 -11.36 5.93 20.77
C GLU A 526 -12.86 5.65 20.89
N LYS A 527 -13.47 5.03 19.88
CA LYS A 527 -14.91 4.72 19.83
C LYS A 527 -15.26 3.30 20.30
N LEU A 528 -14.28 2.54 20.80
CA LEU A 528 -14.49 1.14 21.19
C LEU A 528 -15.36 1.06 22.45
N THR A 529 -16.60 0.61 22.28
CA THR A 529 -17.58 0.48 23.38
C THR A 529 -17.75 -0.97 23.83
N GLU A 530 -17.41 -1.94 23.00
CA GLU A 530 -17.64 -3.35 23.33
C GLU A 530 -16.50 -4.26 22.87
N VAL A 531 -16.09 -5.14 23.77
CA VAL A 531 -15.31 -6.32 23.44
C VAL A 531 -16.00 -7.51 24.11
N GLU A 532 -16.57 -8.41 23.29
CA GLU A 532 -17.36 -9.55 23.75
C GLU A 532 -16.59 -10.36 24.81
N ASP A 533 -17.25 -10.75 25.91
CA ASP A 533 -16.70 -11.42 27.11
C ASP A 533 -15.69 -10.62 27.96
N LEU A 534 -15.36 -9.38 27.61
CA LEU A 534 -14.41 -8.54 28.34
C LEU A 534 -15.08 -7.33 28.96
N PHE A 535 -15.62 -6.43 28.15
CA PHE A 535 -16.34 -5.28 28.64
C PHE A 535 -17.39 -4.76 27.67
N LYS A 536 -18.38 -4.07 28.22
CA LYS A 536 -19.38 -3.31 27.46
C LYS A 536 -19.62 -1.95 28.12
N LEU A 537 -19.62 -0.90 27.29
CA LEU A 537 -20.02 0.45 27.66
C LEU A 537 -21.38 0.74 27.06
N GLU A 538 -22.32 1.14 27.91
CA GLU A 538 -23.65 1.56 27.48
C GLU A 538 -23.99 2.93 28.10
N PRO A 539 -24.65 3.84 27.37
CA PRO A 539 -25.13 5.08 27.96
C PRO A 539 -26.06 4.81 29.14
N ILE A 540 -25.88 5.55 30.24
CA ILE A 540 -26.69 5.36 31.46
C ILE A 540 -28.20 5.48 31.23
N GLU A 541 -28.60 6.28 30.22
CA GLU A 541 -29.99 6.48 29.80
C GLU A 541 -30.64 5.20 29.30
N ASN A 542 -29.86 4.36 28.61
CA ASN A 542 -30.30 3.11 27.98
C ASN A 542 -30.24 1.92 28.95
N PHE A 543 -29.62 2.09 30.12
CA PHE A 543 -29.44 1.01 31.07
C PHE A 543 -30.71 0.82 31.91
N GLU A 544 -31.42 -0.30 31.71
CA GLU A 544 -32.57 -0.72 32.51
C GLU A 544 -32.12 -1.20 33.91
N ALA A 545 -31.62 -0.31 34.74
CA ALA A 545 -31.39 -0.61 36.15
C ALA A 545 -32.12 0.39 37.03
N GLU A 546 -33.34 0.02 37.39
CA GLU A 546 -34.07 0.62 38.49
C GLU A 546 -33.20 0.73 39.76
N GLU A 547 -32.18 -0.13 39.92
CA GLU A 547 -31.20 -0.12 41.01
C GLU A 547 -30.18 1.04 40.93
N ILE A 548 -29.55 1.29 39.77
CA ILE A 548 -28.68 2.47 39.59
C ILE A 548 -29.52 3.75 39.69
N ARG A 549 -30.76 3.72 39.19
CA ARG A 549 -31.72 4.84 39.35
C ARG A 549 -32.20 5.04 40.79
N ARG A 550 -32.25 4.00 41.64
CA ARG A 550 -32.59 4.13 43.07
C ARG A 550 -31.44 4.73 43.88
N LEU A 551 -30.20 4.47 43.49
CA LEU A 551 -29.01 4.99 44.16
C LEU A 551 -28.69 6.44 43.76
N PHE A 552 -29.18 6.89 42.59
CA PHE A 552 -28.90 8.22 42.05
C PHE A 552 -30.15 8.90 41.50
N ASN A 553 -30.32 10.19 41.80
CA ASN A 553 -31.28 11.01 41.08
C ASN A 553 -30.78 11.23 39.64
N VAL A 554 -31.04 10.29 38.73
CA VAL A 554 -30.50 10.25 37.35
C VAL A 554 -30.80 11.52 36.57
N ASP A 555 -31.91 12.19 36.89
CA ASP A 555 -32.29 13.47 36.30
C ASP A 555 -31.27 14.60 36.58
N SER A 556 -30.46 14.48 37.64
CA SER A 556 -29.38 15.43 37.96
C SER A 556 -28.02 15.09 37.32
N ILE A 557 -27.89 13.88 36.76
CA ILE A 557 -26.65 13.34 36.19
C ILE A 557 -26.68 13.43 34.65
N ASN A 558 -27.87 13.38 34.06
CA ASN A 558 -28.08 13.53 32.62
C ASN A 558 -27.63 14.92 32.12
N GLY A 559 -26.74 14.93 31.12
CA GLY A 559 -26.35 16.14 30.38
C GLY A 559 -24.88 16.58 30.51
N ASN A 560 -24.14 16.09 31.51
CA ASN A 560 -22.72 16.42 31.65
C ASN A 560 -21.85 15.47 30.82
N ARG A 561 -21.20 15.99 29.76
CA ARG A 561 -20.14 15.24 29.08
C ARG A 561 -18.97 15.01 30.04
N LEU A 562 -18.46 13.79 30.04
CA LEU A 562 -17.30 13.39 30.82
C LEU A 562 -16.25 12.72 29.94
N GLN A 563 -15.01 12.81 30.38
CA GLN A 563 -13.89 12.13 29.76
C GLN A 563 -13.65 10.81 30.47
N LEU A 564 -13.69 9.71 29.71
CA LEU A 564 -13.27 8.40 30.16
C LEU A 564 -11.95 8.07 29.49
N TYR A 565 -10.93 7.76 30.28
CA TYR A 565 -9.69 7.22 29.78
C TYR A 565 -9.77 5.69 29.77
N SER A 566 -9.46 5.08 28.63
CA SER A 566 -9.39 3.64 28.43
C SER A 566 -7.94 3.19 28.52
N TYR A 567 -7.61 2.38 29.52
CA TYR A 567 -6.28 1.78 29.65
C TYR A 567 -6.00 0.72 28.57
N LEU A 568 -7.06 0.17 27.97
CA LEU A 568 -6.97 -0.84 26.92
C LEU A 568 -6.55 -0.24 25.58
N THR A 569 -7.12 0.92 25.26
CA THR A 569 -6.89 1.60 23.98
C THR A 569 -5.90 2.75 24.12
N ASP A 570 -5.44 3.10 25.33
CA ASP A 570 -4.60 4.27 25.59
C ASP A 570 -5.20 5.54 24.94
N SER A 571 -6.49 5.76 25.20
CA SER A 571 -7.26 6.82 24.53
C SER A 571 -8.33 7.41 25.43
N ILE A 572 -8.77 8.63 25.11
CA ILE A 572 -9.80 9.36 25.85
C ILE A 572 -11.08 9.40 25.02
N MET A 573 -12.17 8.87 25.58
CA MET A 573 -13.51 8.97 25.03
C MET A 573 -14.27 10.12 25.70
N LEU A 574 -14.90 10.99 24.90
CA LEU A 574 -15.83 12.01 25.38
C LEU A 574 -17.26 11.48 25.25
N ALA A 575 -17.92 11.18 26.37
CA ALA A 575 -19.25 10.59 26.37
C ALA A 575 -20.15 11.19 27.46
N THR A 576 -21.46 10.98 27.35
CA THR A 576 -22.35 11.07 28.52
C THR A 576 -21.97 9.96 29.52
N PRO A 577 -22.43 10.03 30.79
CA PRO A 577 -22.16 8.96 31.75
C PRO A 577 -22.48 7.58 31.17
N GLN A 578 -21.46 6.71 31.18
CA GLN A 578 -21.54 5.35 30.69
C GLN A 578 -21.61 4.39 31.88
N VAL A 579 -22.33 3.30 31.68
CA VAL A 579 -22.31 2.11 32.52
C VAL A 579 -21.30 1.15 31.90
N LEU A 580 -20.28 0.82 32.68
CA LEU A 580 -19.24 -0.13 32.31
C LEU A 580 -19.56 -1.49 32.93
N GLN A 581 -19.79 -2.48 32.09
CA GLN A 581 -19.94 -3.87 32.49
C GLN A 581 -18.63 -4.61 32.22
N GLU A 582 -18.04 -5.19 33.25
CA GLU A 582 -16.80 -5.98 33.18
C GLU A 582 -17.02 -7.31 33.91
N ARG A 583 -17.27 -8.39 33.15
CA ARG A 583 -17.42 -9.75 33.68
C ARG A 583 -18.40 -9.86 34.87
N GLY A 584 -19.56 -9.24 34.73
CA GLY A 584 -20.63 -9.24 35.74
C GLY A 584 -20.54 -8.13 36.78
N ILE A 585 -19.41 -7.44 36.91
CA ILE A 585 -19.30 -6.22 37.72
C ILE A 585 -19.80 -5.05 36.89
N THR A 586 -20.66 -4.23 37.48
CA THR A 586 -21.16 -3.01 36.83
C THR A 586 -20.59 -1.80 37.54
N SER A 587 -19.95 -0.89 36.82
CA SER A 587 -19.44 0.35 37.39
C SER A 587 -19.81 1.57 36.55
N THR A 588 -19.78 2.76 37.16
CA THR A 588 -19.99 4.02 36.44
C THR A 588 -19.21 5.15 37.08
N PHE A 589 -18.89 6.15 36.27
CA PHE A 589 -18.21 7.37 36.68
C PHE A 589 -19.15 8.54 36.50
N VAL A 590 -19.37 9.30 37.57
CA VAL A 590 -20.26 10.46 37.56
C VAL A 590 -19.63 11.62 38.31
N VAL A 591 -20.00 12.84 37.94
CA VAL A 591 -19.52 14.04 38.61
C VAL A 591 -20.13 14.12 40.01
N GLY A 592 -19.29 14.33 41.03
CA GLY A 592 -19.73 14.53 42.41
C GLY A 592 -18.59 14.61 43.43
N SER A 593 -18.92 15.06 44.64
CA SER A 593 -17.98 15.26 45.75
C SER A 593 -18.43 14.61 47.07
N GLU A 594 -19.63 14.03 47.09
CA GLU A 594 -20.27 13.47 48.29
C GLU A 594 -20.75 12.03 48.07
N ILE A 595 -20.66 11.20 49.13
CA ILE A 595 -21.18 9.84 49.11
C ILE A 595 -22.71 9.88 49.31
N PRO A 596 -23.51 9.18 48.49
CA PRO A 596 -24.96 9.12 48.64
C PRO A 596 -25.42 8.61 50.00
N ILE A 597 -26.61 9.03 50.43
CA ILE A 597 -27.14 8.75 51.77
C ILE A 597 -27.31 7.22 52.02
N GLY A 598 -27.56 6.44 50.98
CA GLY A 598 -27.75 4.98 51.06
C GLY A 598 -26.53 4.15 51.45
N PHE A 599 -25.32 4.73 51.47
CA PHE A 599 -24.11 4.01 51.89
C PHE A 599 -23.98 3.98 53.42
N LYS A 600 -24.12 2.79 54.01
CA LYS A 600 -24.13 2.55 55.47
C LYS A 600 -22.78 2.81 56.13
N HIS A 601 -21.70 2.31 55.55
CA HIS A 601 -20.36 2.44 56.09
C HIS A 601 -19.60 3.51 55.29
N ARG A 602 -19.00 4.49 55.98
CA ARG A 602 -18.26 5.59 55.33
C ARG A 602 -16.97 5.91 56.06
N THR A 603 -15.96 6.35 55.31
CA THR A 603 -14.67 6.80 55.84
C THR A 603 -14.06 7.86 54.91
N ASN A 604 -13.11 8.63 55.42
CA ASN A 604 -12.24 9.51 54.60
C ASN A 604 -10.89 8.84 54.27
N GLU A 605 -10.70 7.59 54.71
CA GLU A 605 -9.53 6.77 54.39
C GLU A 605 -9.78 5.92 53.13
N HIS A 606 -8.75 5.18 52.70
CA HIS A 606 -8.80 4.30 51.53
C HIS A 606 -9.19 2.85 51.88
N ARG A 607 -9.41 2.53 53.17
CA ARG A 607 -9.85 1.22 53.65
C ARG A 607 -10.99 1.38 54.65
N ILE A 608 -11.95 0.47 54.60
CA ILE A 608 -13.06 0.39 55.56
C ILE A 608 -13.25 -1.06 55.99
N SER A 609 -13.43 -1.29 57.28
CA SER A 609 -13.64 -2.62 57.84
C SER A 609 -14.91 -2.62 58.70
N PHE A 610 -15.74 -3.65 58.54
CA PHE A 610 -16.99 -3.82 59.26
C PHE A 610 -17.34 -5.30 59.40
N VAL A 611 -18.16 -5.63 60.38
CA VAL A 611 -18.69 -6.99 60.56
C VAL A 611 -20.03 -7.07 59.83
N LEU A 612 -20.22 -8.11 59.02
CA LEU A 612 -21.50 -8.36 58.38
C LEU A 612 -22.54 -8.74 59.43
N PRO A 613 -23.74 -8.15 59.39
CA PRO A 613 -24.78 -8.45 60.37
C PRO A 613 -25.19 -9.92 60.23
N THR A 614 -25.50 -10.55 61.36
CA THR A 614 -26.09 -11.89 61.37
C THR A 614 -27.44 -11.83 60.64
N PRO A 615 -27.68 -12.65 59.61
CA PRO A 615 -28.91 -12.61 58.85
C PRO A 615 -30.12 -12.89 59.73
N ALA A 616 -31.26 -12.27 59.42
CA ALA A 616 -32.50 -12.46 60.17
C ALA A 616 -33.09 -13.86 59.90
N HIS A 617 -32.74 -14.47 58.76
CA HIS A 617 -33.15 -15.81 58.37
C HIS A 617 -31.98 -16.67 57.85
N PRO A 618 -32.01 -18.01 58.02
CA PRO A 618 -30.93 -18.91 57.58
C PRO A 618 -30.62 -18.86 56.08
N ASP A 619 -31.61 -18.54 55.25
CA ASP A 619 -31.49 -18.50 53.79
C ASP A 619 -31.14 -17.13 53.23
N GLU A 620 -31.04 -16.10 54.10
CA GLU A 620 -30.67 -14.75 53.69
C GLU A 620 -29.16 -14.68 53.43
N LYS A 621 -28.80 -14.44 52.17
CA LYS A 621 -27.40 -14.39 51.73
C LYS A 621 -27.06 -13.02 51.19
N ILE A 622 -25.82 -12.61 51.44
CA ILE A 622 -25.25 -11.42 50.81
C ILE A 622 -24.91 -11.79 49.38
N HIS A 623 -25.54 -11.12 48.44
CA HIS A 623 -25.37 -11.39 47.02
C HIS A 623 -24.69 -10.23 46.29
N ARG A 624 -24.47 -9.09 46.96
CA ARG A 624 -23.96 -7.88 46.33
C ARG A 624 -23.29 -6.93 47.31
N PHE A 625 -22.18 -6.33 46.88
CA PHE A 625 -21.59 -5.14 47.48
C PHE A 625 -21.71 -3.96 46.52
N SER A 626 -22.06 -2.79 47.07
CA SER A 626 -22.04 -1.52 46.35
C SER A 626 -21.02 -0.60 47.00
N LEU A 627 -20.11 -0.07 46.19
CA LEU A 627 -19.00 0.77 46.62
C LEU A 627 -19.11 2.15 45.95
N CYS A 628 -18.82 3.20 46.70
CA CYS A 628 -18.80 4.57 46.21
C CYS A 628 -17.51 5.26 46.65
N ILE A 629 -16.73 5.71 45.68
CA ILE A 629 -15.40 6.26 45.88
C ILE A 629 -15.41 7.69 45.33
N VAL A 630 -15.22 8.67 46.20
CA VAL A 630 -14.94 10.06 45.79
C VAL A 630 -13.44 10.19 45.65
N PHE A 631 -12.94 10.48 44.45
CA PHE A 631 -11.51 10.61 44.20
C PHE A 631 -11.17 11.86 43.38
N SER A 632 -9.91 12.27 43.48
CA SER A 632 -9.24 13.22 42.58
C SER A 632 -7.97 12.59 42.03
N LEU A 633 -7.57 12.94 40.81
CA LEU A 633 -6.31 12.46 40.23
C LEU A 633 -5.12 13.14 40.92
N ALA A 634 -4.10 12.36 41.30
CA ALA A 634 -2.91 12.88 41.98
C ALA A 634 -1.92 13.58 41.02
N SER A 635 -1.99 13.27 39.72
CA SER A 635 -1.18 13.85 38.66
C SER A 635 -1.96 13.90 37.35
N ASP A 636 -1.59 14.82 36.46
CA ASP A 636 -2.15 14.90 35.10
C ASP A 636 -1.63 13.77 34.19
N GLN A 637 -0.55 13.08 34.59
CA GLN A 637 -0.07 11.89 33.88
C GLN A 637 -0.84 10.65 34.32
N MET A 638 -1.43 9.95 33.33
CA MET A 638 -2.07 8.65 33.53
C MET A 638 -0.99 7.58 33.73
N SER A 639 -1.15 6.77 34.77
CA SER A 639 -0.21 5.73 35.17
C SER A 639 -0.40 4.45 34.35
N GLU A 640 0.62 3.58 34.28
CA GLU A 640 0.46 2.21 33.76
C GLU A 640 -0.41 1.33 34.69
N PHE A 641 -0.74 1.79 35.90
CA PHE A 641 -1.53 1.04 36.87
C PHE A 641 -3.03 1.30 36.75
N LEU A 642 -3.80 0.22 36.57
CA LEU A 642 -5.27 0.22 36.55
C LEU A 642 -5.87 0.56 37.93
N PRO A 643 -6.97 1.34 37.99
CA PRO A 643 -7.73 1.57 39.22
C PRO A 643 -8.18 0.24 39.84
N CYS A 644 -7.85 0.02 41.11
CA CYS A 644 -8.01 -1.28 41.74
C CYS A 644 -8.74 -1.20 43.08
N VAL A 645 -9.70 -2.10 43.27
CA VAL A 645 -10.48 -2.24 44.51
C VAL A 645 -10.44 -3.69 44.97
N HIS A 646 -10.27 -3.88 46.28
CA HIS A 646 -10.28 -5.17 46.94
C HIS A 646 -11.44 -5.26 47.92
N ILE A 647 -12.09 -6.42 47.96
CA ILE A 647 -12.99 -6.83 49.04
C ILE A 647 -12.35 -8.06 49.68
N PHE A 648 -12.06 -7.97 50.97
CA PHE A 648 -11.41 -9.02 51.73
C PHE A 648 -12.36 -9.54 52.80
N ASN A 649 -12.59 -10.84 52.81
CA ASN A 649 -13.15 -11.54 53.95
C ASN A 649 -11.99 -11.91 54.88
N GLU A 650 -11.81 -11.17 55.96
CA GLU A 650 -10.74 -11.39 56.94
C GLU A 650 -10.91 -12.72 57.68
N THR A 651 -12.15 -13.13 57.95
CA THR A 651 -12.47 -14.38 58.64
C THR A 651 -12.10 -15.60 57.80
N LYS A 652 -12.47 -15.57 56.51
CA LYS A 652 -12.25 -16.69 55.57
C LYS A 652 -10.94 -16.57 54.79
N THR A 653 -10.20 -15.46 54.93
CA THR A 653 -8.98 -15.13 54.19
C THR A 653 -9.15 -15.12 52.66
N ILE A 654 -10.35 -14.75 52.19
CA ILE A 654 -10.70 -14.67 50.77
C ILE A 654 -10.53 -13.22 50.31
N MET A 655 -9.92 -13.01 49.15
CA MET A 655 -9.76 -11.69 48.54
C MET A 655 -10.34 -11.67 47.13
N LEU A 656 -11.30 -10.78 46.92
CA LEU A 656 -11.81 -10.40 45.62
C LEU A 656 -11.10 -9.16 45.12
N ARG A 657 -10.71 -9.16 43.84
CA ARG A 657 -10.02 -8.05 43.19
C ARG A 657 -10.72 -7.62 41.91
N TYR A 658 -10.97 -6.32 41.81
CA TYR A 658 -11.51 -5.67 40.64
C TYR A 658 -10.53 -4.60 40.17
N ARG A 659 -10.19 -4.65 38.87
CA ARG A 659 -9.37 -3.65 38.18
C ARG A 659 -10.20 -3.09 37.04
N SER A 660 -10.57 -1.83 37.09
CA SER A 660 -11.34 -1.24 35.99
C SER A 660 -10.45 -0.93 34.82
N SER A 661 -10.90 -1.28 33.61
CA SER A 661 -10.24 -0.94 32.35
C SER A 661 -10.37 0.54 31.98
N PHE A 662 -11.19 1.28 32.73
CA PHE A 662 -11.47 2.69 32.50
C PHE A 662 -11.30 3.51 33.79
N ILE A 663 -11.08 4.80 33.61
CA ILE A 663 -11.20 5.79 34.67
C ILE A 663 -11.85 7.05 34.14
N GLY A 664 -12.73 7.66 34.92
CA GLY A 664 -13.22 8.99 34.61
C GLY A 664 -12.22 10.08 35.01
N ILE A 665 -12.04 11.06 34.13
CA ILE A 665 -11.15 12.22 34.35
C ILE A 665 -11.99 13.38 34.91
N PRO A 666 -11.78 13.79 36.17
CA PRO A 666 -12.49 14.93 36.76
C PRO A 666 -12.11 16.25 36.06
N GLN A 667 -13.08 16.86 35.37
CA GLN A 667 -12.92 18.20 34.76
C GLN A 667 -13.55 19.34 35.59
N THR A 668 -14.07 19.02 36.78
CA THR A 668 -14.79 19.99 37.61
C THR A 668 -13.87 20.96 38.35
N ASN A 669 -14.43 22.09 38.80
CA ASN A 669 -13.73 23.09 39.63
C ASN A 669 -13.12 22.47 40.90
N ASP A 670 -13.81 21.49 41.51
CA ASP A 670 -13.35 20.77 42.71
C ASP A 670 -12.39 19.60 42.37
N LYS A 671 -12.22 19.28 41.08
CA LYS A 671 -11.41 18.17 40.56
C LYS A 671 -11.75 16.80 41.17
N THR A 672 -13.00 16.59 41.61
CA THR A 672 -13.46 15.29 42.15
C THR A 672 -14.46 14.60 41.23
N MET A 673 -14.46 13.28 41.30
CA MET A 673 -15.41 12.41 40.61
C MET A 673 -15.82 11.24 41.51
N LEU A 674 -17.02 10.72 41.28
CA LEU A 674 -17.54 9.52 41.91
C LEU A 674 -17.26 8.32 41.01
N TRP A 675 -16.65 7.28 41.58
CA TRP A 675 -16.58 5.95 41.00
C TRP A 675 -17.48 5.01 41.78
N LEU A 676 -18.46 4.46 41.09
CA LEU A 676 -19.52 3.64 41.64
C LEU A 676 -19.38 2.23 41.12
N ILE A 677 -19.42 1.25 42.01
CA ILE A 677 -19.18 -0.15 41.66
C ILE A 677 -20.27 -0.99 42.30
N HIS A 678 -20.96 -1.77 41.48
CA HIS A 678 -21.88 -2.83 41.88
C HIS A 678 -21.21 -4.15 41.59
N TRP A 679 -20.92 -4.89 42.65
CA TRP A 679 -20.17 -6.12 42.59
C TRP A 679 -21.06 -7.26 43.08
N PRO A 680 -21.64 -8.06 42.17
CA PRO A 680 -22.35 -9.28 42.52
C PRO A 680 -21.38 -10.29 43.12
N VAL A 681 -21.77 -10.90 44.23
CA VAL A 681 -20.97 -11.92 44.89
C VAL A 681 -21.80 -13.19 45.01
N THR A 682 -21.28 -14.27 44.47
CA THR A 682 -21.91 -15.60 44.49
C THR A 682 -21.14 -16.53 45.43
N ASP A 683 -21.69 -17.72 45.66
CA ASP A 683 -20.95 -18.86 46.22
C ASP A 683 -20.52 -18.76 47.68
N PHE A 684 -21.37 -18.20 48.56
CA PHE A 684 -21.19 -18.24 50.02
C PHE A 684 -19.87 -17.63 50.54
N GLN A 685 -19.22 -16.80 49.72
CA GLN A 685 -17.93 -16.19 50.06
C GLN A 685 -18.03 -15.21 51.25
N PHE A 686 -19.24 -14.72 51.55
CA PHE A 686 -19.52 -13.78 52.62
C PHE A 686 -20.80 -14.20 53.35
N GLU A 687 -20.69 -14.37 54.66
CA GLU A 687 -21.79 -14.75 55.55
C GLU A 687 -21.91 -13.74 56.70
N GLY A 688 -23.07 -13.73 57.37
CA GLY A 688 -23.24 -12.91 58.57
C GLY A 688 -22.25 -13.31 59.66
N GLY A 689 -21.65 -12.30 60.30
CA GLY A 689 -20.58 -12.48 61.28
C GLY A 689 -19.17 -12.41 60.69
N ASP A 690 -19.01 -12.47 59.36
CA ASP A 690 -17.69 -12.31 58.73
C ASP A 690 -17.18 -10.87 58.90
N LEU A 691 -15.88 -10.74 59.23
CA LEU A 691 -15.18 -9.46 59.22
C LEU A 691 -14.77 -9.15 57.78
N VAL A 692 -15.32 -8.09 57.20
CA VAL A 692 -15.07 -7.68 55.82
C VAL A 692 -14.30 -6.37 55.79
N SER A 693 -13.25 -6.32 54.98
CA SER A 693 -12.48 -5.12 54.69
C SER A 693 -12.57 -4.79 53.21
N CYS A 694 -13.05 -3.60 52.86
CA CYS A 694 -12.95 -3.08 51.50
C CYS A 694 -11.79 -2.08 51.43
N MET A 695 -11.02 -2.10 50.35
CA MET A 695 -9.84 -1.24 50.16
C MET A 695 -9.76 -0.75 48.72
N VAL A 696 -9.57 0.55 48.55
CA VAL A 696 -9.17 1.16 47.27
C VAL A 696 -7.65 1.29 47.28
N VAL A 697 -7.00 0.82 46.22
CA VAL A 697 -5.54 0.94 46.09
C VAL A 697 -5.20 2.36 45.64
N PRO A 698 -4.51 3.18 46.46
CA PRO A 698 -4.35 4.62 46.21
C PRO A 698 -3.18 4.93 45.27
N ILE A 699 -3.04 4.17 44.17
CA ILE A 699 -2.01 4.42 43.16
C ILE A 699 -2.54 5.49 42.19
N HIS A 700 -1.94 6.69 42.22
CA HIS A 700 -2.36 7.89 41.46
C HIS A 700 -3.79 8.41 41.71
N LEU A 701 -4.51 7.81 42.67
CA LEU A 701 -5.82 8.28 43.14
C LEU A 701 -5.69 8.88 44.53
N SER A 702 -6.09 10.14 44.67
CA SER A 702 -6.31 10.77 45.98
C SER A 702 -7.76 10.52 46.40
N ILE A 703 -7.95 9.53 47.26
CA ILE A 703 -9.26 9.16 47.81
C ILE A 703 -9.68 10.22 48.83
N ARG A 704 -10.85 10.82 48.61
CA ARG A 704 -11.43 11.86 49.48
C ARG A 704 -12.43 11.27 50.45
N LYS A 705 -13.29 10.38 49.94
CA LYS A 705 -14.31 9.68 50.73
C LYS A 705 -14.51 8.29 50.14
N PHE A 706 -14.77 7.32 50.98
CA PHE A 706 -15.07 5.95 50.59
C PHE A 706 -16.29 5.41 51.35
N GLY A 707 -17.27 4.90 50.61
CA GLY A 707 -18.53 4.38 51.13
C GLY A 707 -18.78 2.96 50.65
N VAL A 708 -19.34 2.13 51.54
CA VAL A 708 -19.71 0.75 51.25
C VAL A 708 -21.10 0.45 51.80
N THR A 709 -21.90 -0.25 51.01
CA THR A 709 -23.13 -0.91 51.42
C THR A 709 -23.21 -2.30 50.80
N TYR A 710 -24.11 -3.13 51.30
CA TYR A 710 -24.36 -4.48 50.82
C TYR A 710 -25.85 -4.75 50.86
N GLU A 711 -26.27 -5.67 50.01
CA GLU A 711 -27.66 -6.11 49.90
C GLU A 711 -27.75 -7.61 50.16
N SER A 712 -28.77 -7.97 50.93
CA SER A 712 -29.15 -9.34 51.23
C SER A 712 -30.50 -9.63 50.59
N GLU A 713 -30.66 -10.83 50.04
CA GLU A 713 -31.92 -11.27 49.46
C GLU A 713 -32.47 -12.46 50.25
N HIS A 714 -33.79 -12.50 50.41
CA HIS A 714 -34.50 -13.56 51.10
C HIS A 714 -35.19 -14.43 50.04
N ASN A 715 -34.74 -15.67 49.86
CA ASN A 715 -35.38 -16.62 48.94
C ASN A 715 -36.77 -17.00 49.48
N ILE A 716 -37.80 -16.22 49.13
CA ILE A 716 -39.18 -16.70 49.25
C ILE A 716 -39.37 -17.68 48.10
N GLY A 717 -39.24 -18.97 48.41
CA GLY A 717 -39.58 -20.04 47.50
C GLY A 717 -41.04 -19.95 47.11
N TYR A 718 -41.32 -19.37 45.94
CA TYR A 718 -42.54 -19.70 45.21
C TYR A 718 -42.27 -21.01 44.48
N GLU A 719 -42.62 -22.13 45.11
CA GLU A 719 -42.99 -23.34 44.39
C GLU A 719 -44.18 -23.00 43.49
N TYR A 720 -43.90 -22.69 42.22
CA TYR A 720 -44.82 -22.99 41.13
C TYR A 720 -44.07 -23.90 40.17
N GLY A 721 -44.32 -25.20 40.32
CA GLY A 721 -43.97 -26.14 39.28
C GLY A 721 -44.75 -25.81 38.01
N PHE A 722 -44.05 -25.76 36.87
CA PHE A 722 -44.59 -26.29 35.63
C PHE A 722 -43.46 -26.81 34.74
N SER A 723 -43.69 -28.05 34.33
CA SER A 723 -43.06 -28.82 33.28
C SER A 723 -42.92 -28.08 31.95
N HIS A 724 -41.90 -28.48 31.20
CA HIS A 724 -41.78 -28.44 29.72
C HIS A 724 -43.00 -27.90 28.95
N LEU A 725 -42.77 -26.88 28.11
CA LEU A 725 -43.28 -26.82 26.73
C LEU A 725 -42.57 -25.72 25.92
N SER A 726 -42.37 -26.06 24.66
CA SER A 726 -41.64 -25.37 23.61
C SER A 726 -42.50 -24.36 22.84
N THR A 727 -41.81 -23.45 22.12
CA THR A 727 -42.20 -22.73 20.88
C THR A 727 -43.36 -21.72 20.87
N GLY A 728 -43.07 -20.51 20.36
CA GLY A 728 -43.97 -19.76 19.47
C GLY A 728 -44.47 -18.38 19.93
N ASP A 729 -43.93 -17.32 19.31
CA ASP A 729 -44.49 -16.02 18.88
C ASP A 729 -45.42 -15.14 19.76
N GLU A 730 -45.00 -13.86 19.75
CA GLU A 730 -45.73 -12.58 19.63
C GLU A 730 -46.84 -12.11 20.62
N VAL A 731 -46.57 -10.91 21.16
CA VAL A 731 -47.45 -9.76 21.46
C VAL A 731 -48.60 -9.99 22.45
N SER A 732 -48.51 -9.34 23.62
CA SER A 732 -49.56 -8.45 24.16
C SER A 732 -49.20 -7.83 25.52
N THR A 733 -49.23 -6.50 25.54
CA THR A 733 -49.38 -5.61 26.71
C THR A 733 -50.40 -6.10 27.74
N ARG A 734 -50.11 -5.95 29.05
CA ARG A 734 -51.12 -5.62 30.07
C ARG A 734 -50.52 -5.10 31.37
N HIS A 735 -51.09 -3.97 31.79
CA HIS A 735 -50.99 -3.29 33.07
C HIS A 735 -51.00 -4.22 34.30
N ILE A 736 -50.09 -3.95 35.24
CA ILE A 736 -50.36 -4.14 36.67
C ILE A 736 -49.96 -2.85 37.40
N LYS A 737 -50.98 -2.23 37.98
CA LYS A 737 -50.95 -1.08 38.88
C LYS A 737 -50.57 -1.62 40.26
N MET A 738 -49.63 -0.99 40.97
CA MET A 738 -49.53 -1.20 42.42
C MET A 738 -49.24 0.13 43.13
N ASP A 739 -50.30 0.60 43.79
CA ASP A 739 -50.30 1.57 44.88
C ASP A 739 -49.27 1.19 45.94
N GLN A 740 -48.27 2.03 46.20
CA GLN A 740 -47.73 2.33 47.55
C GLN A 740 -46.95 3.65 47.51
N THR A 741 -47.66 4.79 47.56
CA THR A 741 -47.04 6.09 47.88
C THR A 741 -48.00 6.92 48.72
N LYS A 742 -48.21 6.46 49.95
CA LYS A 742 -48.81 7.26 51.03
C LYS A 742 -47.91 7.10 52.24
N HIS A 743 -46.89 7.93 52.32
CA HIS A 743 -46.25 8.47 53.52
C HIS A 743 -44.91 9.06 53.08
N LEU A 744 -44.63 10.30 53.49
CA LEU A 744 -43.50 11.16 53.11
C LEU A 744 -43.75 11.99 51.85
N LEU A 745 -44.51 13.08 52.02
CA LEU A 745 -44.15 14.41 51.52
C LEU A 745 -45.14 15.41 52.15
N SER A 746 -44.82 15.81 53.37
CA SER A 746 -45.30 17.05 53.98
C SER A 746 -44.07 17.88 54.32
N LEU A 747 -43.80 18.92 53.54
CA LEU A 747 -43.56 20.28 54.02
C LEU A 747 -43.07 21.16 52.86
N GLU A 748 -43.84 22.23 52.68
CA GLU A 748 -43.72 23.27 51.67
C GLU A 748 -42.65 24.32 52.04
N SER A 749 -42.14 24.98 50.99
CA SER A 749 -41.79 26.42 50.90
C SER A 749 -40.58 26.90 51.73
N TYR A 750 -39.68 27.81 51.31
CA TYR A 750 -39.62 28.93 50.36
C TYR A 750 -38.14 28.99 49.84
N GLY A 751 -37.72 29.63 48.76
CA GLY A 751 -38.27 30.64 47.85
C GLY A 751 -37.10 31.38 47.17
N ASN A 752 -37.32 31.86 45.95
CA ASN A 752 -36.57 32.90 45.23
C ASN A 752 -35.13 32.60 44.75
N ALA A 753 -35.01 32.13 43.51
CA ALA A 753 -34.01 32.66 42.58
C ALA A 753 -34.60 32.78 41.17
N LYS A 754 -34.62 34.01 40.63
CA LYS A 754 -34.94 34.32 39.24
C LYS A 754 -33.86 33.72 38.34
N VAL A 755 -34.22 32.85 37.40
CA VAL A 755 -33.33 32.49 36.29
C VAL A 755 -33.72 33.33 35.08
N GLN A 756 -32.80 34.19 34.68
CA GLN A 756 -32.83 35.01 33.48
C GLN A 756 -32.51 34.11 32.28
N PHE A 757 -33.44 33.95 31.35
CA PHE A 757 -33.14 33.34 30.05
C PHE A 757 -32.26 34.30 29.24
N CYS A 758 -30.97 33.98 29.13
CA CYS A 758 -30.11 34.53 28.08
C CYS A 758 -30.05 33.50 26.94
N SER A 759 -30.95 33.65 25.97
CA SER A 759 -30.80 33.04 24.65
C SER A 759 -29.79 33.85 23.84
N TYR A 760 -28.66 33.25 23.48
CA TYR A 760 -27.81 33.73 22.40
C TYR A 760 -27.88 32.73 21.24
N ILE A 761 -28.73 33.03 20.26
CA ILE A 761 -28.71 32.49 18.90
C ILE A 761 -28.75 33.69 17.94
N GLU A 762 -27.98 33.58 16.85
CA GLU A 762 -27.72 34.54 15.76
C GLU A 762 -26.69 35.66 16.11
N GLU A 763 -25.63 35.93 15.33
CA GLU A 763 -25.47 36.06 13.87
C GLU A 763 -24.02 35.85 13.37
N SER A 764 -23.83 35.30 12.17
CA SER A 764 -23.27 36.06 11.02
C SER A 764 -23.31 35.25 9.73
N LYS A 765 -24.03 35.83 8.77
CA LYS A 765 -24.30 35.36 7.41
C LYS A 765 -23.19 35.79 6.45
N MET A 766 -23.05 34.96 5.40
CA MET A 766 -22.60 35.34 4.07
C MET A 766 -23.26 36.63 3.56
N VAL A 767 -22.46 37.45 2.87
CA VAL A 767 -22.91 38.58 2.07
C VAL A 767 -22.91 38.16 0.59
N ALA A 768 -24.07 38.18 -0.04
CA ALA A 768 -24.23 38.36 -1.48
C ALA A 768 -25.44 39.29 -1.71
N SER A 769 -25.23 40.35 -2.47
CA SER A 769 -26.18 41.43 -2.75
C SER A 769 -26.97 41.18 -4.04
N PRO A 770 -28.26 41.58 -4.11
CA PRO A 770 -29.09 41.48 -5.31
C PRO A 770 -29.40 42.85 -5.93
N GLN A 771 -29.54 42.89 -7.27
CA GLN A 771 -30.34 43.81 -8.12
C GLN A 771 -29.86 43.63 -9.59
N TRP A 772 -30.63 43.24 -10.63
CA TRP A 772 -31.95 43.67 -11.15
C TRP A 772 -32.72 42.60 -11.95
N LEU A 773 -34.00 42.93 -12.15
CA LEU A 773 -35.16 42.31 -12.79
C LEU A 773 -35.12 42.08 -14.32
N LEU A 774 -36.03 41.18 -14.75
CA LEU A 774 -36.86 41.17 -15.98
C LEU A 774 -36.21 40.75 -17.32
N LEU A 775 -36.53 39.53 -17.79
CA LEU A 775 -37.44 39.27 -18.93
C LEU A 775 -37.32 37.80 -19.40
N TRP A 776 -38.43 37.07 -19.34
CA TRP A 776 -38.74 35.99 -20.28
C TRP A 776 -39.49 36.63 -21.45
N PRO A 777 -39.33 36.14 -22.70
CA PRO A 777 -40.47 35.39 -23.24
C PRO A 777 -40.08 34.19 -24.13
N SER A 778 -40.84 33.11 -23.95
CA SER A 778 -41.47 32.22 -24.95
C SER A 778 -40.72 31.73 -26.21
N SER A 779 -40.83 30.40 -26.37
CA SER A 779 -41.34 29.65 -27.55
C SER A 779 -40.41 29.16 -28.67
N TRP A 780 -40.87 28.04 -29.27
CA TRP A 780 -40.46 27.27 -30.49
C TRP A 780 -39.48 26.11 -30.18
N GLN A 781 -39.88 24.82 -30.05
CA GLN A 781 -40.46 23.87 -31.06
C GLN A 781 -39.69 23.97 -32.39
N ASP A 782 -38.96 22.99 -32.90
CA ASP A 782 -39.15 21.52 -32.94
C ASP A 782 -37.86 20.70 -32.69
#